data_AF-A0A955B3A5-F1
#
_entry.id   AF-A0A955B3A5-F1
#
_cell.length_a   1.000
_cell.length_b   1.000
_cell.length_c   1.000
_cell.angle_alpha   90.00
_cell.angle_beta   90.00
_cell.angle_gamma   90.00
#
_symmetry.space_group_name_H-M   'P 1'
#
loop_
_entity.id
_entity.type
_entity.pdbx_description
1 polymer ?
#
loop_
_entity_poly.entity_id
_entity_poly.type
_entity_poly.pdbx_seq_one_letter_code
_entity_poly.pdbx_strand_id
1 'polypeptide(L)'
;MAKKLVAARAPVSSFAIGPRRNIEGLAALANHTGGMLYLDSNQANSARQAGVVLAGVAKAPVVWPTAVRLPESLGEVYPKMVPPLRTDRDTVLFGVLSDAKAGSVAMTAEAAGHPVEMTWQVNPGKSNVEYNFLPQLVELARKGSGTGLPTLGTDGLREAARVIRSNADQLAELGANSLRTGDTAGAAKVADQALRLDPLNAKAQLVQGAAQRVAEDEKDLRLTQLQVPGAPASEFAERGDDFLSSVEASRRRLEGRIEAEVNLQIRQAREMMATDPSAAVRDLKLELESVNQAVGISAGVRDELSKRLAGAIREVELRENVIRQEREEAEQNRVAAEANQRLLDQLARKQALIESLMAQFDSLMDEGEYRLADTDIAAQVRELAPAQTTPIAASWMARFSSNVRDMQVLREMRHRNFAEALKRNEEALIPFTEEYPIIYPDPEEWERITNLRKKYKSMDLMGDKPQERKIYEALDKPARLEFLDTPLADVVQFLADEHKIPIHSDTLSLQDDGIDTQTPVTVNLNGVSMRAGLRLMLEGLGLTYIIDDEVLQITTPTKAETKLITKVYPVGDLVVPIAPMGAGMMGGMGGGMGQGMMGGGMGMGGMGGGMGGMGGGMGGMGMGGMGGGMGGMGGMGG
;
A
#
# COMPACT_ATOMS: atom_id res chain seq x y z
N MET A 1 24.13 16.84 -18.24
CA MET A 1 23.42 17.68 -17.25
C MET A 1 24.29 17.97 -16.02
N ALA A 2 24.72 16.96 -15.24
CA ALA A 2 25.50 17.15 -14.00
C ALA A 2 26.72 18.10 -14.15
N LYS A 3 27.54 17.95 -15.20
CA LYS A 3 28.68 18.85 -15.47
C LYS A 3 28.29 20.34 -15.55
N LYS A 4 27.13 20.65 -16.15
CA LYS A 4 26.63 22.04 -16.24
C LYS A 4 26.19 22.58 -14.88
N LEU A 5 25.57 21.72 -14.06
CA LEU A 5 25.14 22.07 -12.70
C LEU A 5 26.34 22.28 -11.78
N VAL A 6 27.37 21.44 -11.88
CA VAL A 6 28.63 21.60 -11.14
C VAL A 6 29.34 22.89 -11.55
N ALA A 7 29.43 23.18 -12.84
CA ALA A 7 29.99 24.45 -13.33
C ALA A 7 29.20 25.68 -12.83
N ALA A 8 27.87 25.55 -12.72
CA ALA A 8 27.00 26.58 -12.14
C ALA A 8 26.93 26.56 -10.60
N ARG A 9 27.68 25.67 -9.93
CA ARG A 9 27.67 25.47 -8.48
C ARG A 9 26.28 25.25 -7.89
N ALA A 10 25.45 24.51 -8.63
CA ALA A 10 24.08 24.21 -8.29
C ALA A 10 23.95 22.76 -7.78
N PRO A 11 23.83 22.54 -6.47
CA PRO A 11 23.59 21.20 -5.93
C PRO A 11 22.14 20.77 -6.14
N VAL A 12 21.93 19.52 -6.56
CA VAL A 12 20.58 18.97 -6.76
C VAL A 12 20.27 17.99 -5.63
N SER A 13 19.39 18.41 -4.74
CA SER A 13 18.84 17.55 -3.69
C SER A 13 17.43 17.09 -4.06
N SER A 14 17.13 15.83 -3.79
CA SER A 14 15.86 15.20 -4.17
C SER A 14 15.15 14.61 -2.96
N PHE A 15 13.84 14.81 -2.90
CA PHE A 15 12.95 14.09 -1.99
C PHE A 15 12.15 13.09 -2.82
N ALA A 16 12.42 11.79 -2.65
CA ALA A 16 11.78 10.75 -3.44
C ALA A 16 10.53 10.21 -2.71
N ILE A 17 9.37 10.49 -3.30
CA ILE A 17 8.03 10.16 -2.77
C ILE A 17 7.35 9.12 -3.69
N GLY A 18 6.46 8.29 -3.12
CA GLY A 18 5.59 7.38 -3.89
C GLY A 18 6.11 5.95 -4.06
N PRO A 19 5.36 5.05 -4.68
CA PRO A 19 5.70 3.61 -4.71
C PRO A 19 6.77 3.23 -5.73
N ARG A 20 6.99 4.04 -6.77
CA ARG A 20 8.00 3.80 -7.81
C ARG A 20 8.94 4.99 -7.90
N ARG A 21 10.18 4.79 -7.43
CA ARG A 21 11.22 5.82 -7.35
C ARG A 21 12.46 5.33 -8.08
N ASN A 22 12.99 6.13 -8.99
CA ASN A 22 14.32 5.87 -9.55
C ASN A 22 15.40 6.35 -8.56
N ILE A 23 15.55 5.61 -7.46
CA ILE A 23 16.49 5.93 -6.38
C ILE A 23 17.92 6.00 -6.93
N GLU A 24 18.28 5.07 -7.83
CA GLU A 24 19.60 5.01 -8.44
C GLU A 24 19.94 6.29 -9.21
N GLY A 25 19.04 6.72 -10.12
CA GLY A 25 19.24 7.94 -10.90
C GLY A 25 19.27 9.21 -10.05
N LEU A 26 18.40 9.29 -9.04
CA LEU A 26 18.38 10.42 -8.12
C LEU A 26 19.64 10.47 -7.24
N ALA A 27 20.09 9.32 -6.74
CA ALA A 27 21.32 9.20 -5.95
C ALA A 27 22.55 9.52 -6.80
N ALA A 28 22.61 9.08 -8.05
CA ALA A 28 23.69 9.41 -8.98
C ALA A 28 23.73 10.92 -9.26
N LEU A 29 22.58 11.56 -9.56
CA LEU A 29 22.53 13.00 -9.79
C LEU A 29 22.94 13.80 -8.53
N ALA A 30 22.44 13.40 -7.37
CA ALA A 30 22.78 13.98 -6.07
C ALA A 30 24.28 13.84 -5.75
N ASN A 31 24.85 12.66 -6.01
CA ASN A 31 26.26 12.36 -5.82
C ASN A 31 27.11 13.32 -6.66
N HIS A 32 26.86 13.38 -7.97
CA HIS A 32 27.63 14.18 -8.93
C HIS A 32 27.47 15.70 -8.80
N THR A 33 26.40 16.19 -8.16
CA THR A 33 26.12 17.64 -8.05
C THR A 33 26.36 18.20 -6.67
N GLY A 34 26.70 17.38 -5.67
CA GLY A 34 26.84 17.86 -4.29
C GLY A 34 25.51 18.10 -3.57
N GLY A 35 24.40 17.50 -4.02
CA GLY A 35 23.11 17.56 -3.34
C GLY A 35 22.70 16.19 -2.76
N MET A 36 21.67 16.11 -1.92
CA MET A 36 21.32 14.88 -1.15
C MET A 36 20.07 14.18 -1.67
N LEU A 37 19.89 12.92 -1.31
CA LEU A 37 18.66 12.16 -1.54
C LEU A 37 18.02 11.82 -0.19
N TYR A 38 16.77 12.24 -0.01
CA TYR A 38 15.93 11.78 1.09
C TYR A 38 14.84 10.87 0.54
N LEU A 39 14.64 9.71 1.17
CA LEU A 39 13.61 8.75 0.78
C LEU A 39 12.43 8.86 1.73
N ASP A 40 11.24 9.05 1.17
CA ASP A 40 10.01 9.06 1.97
C ASP A 40 9.75 7.68 2.60
N SER A 41 9.20 7.68 3.82
CA SER A 41 8.85 6.45 4.54
C SER A 41 7.33 6.42 4.79
N ASN A 42 6.75 5.24 4.96
CA ASN A 42 5.31 5.11 5.24
C ASN A 42 4.95 5.48 6.70
N GLN A 43 5.84 6.16 7.43
CA GLN A 43 5.61 6.57 8.81
C GLN A 43 4.86 7.90 8.85
N ALA A 44 3.94 8.07 9.81
CA ALA A 44 3.09 9.25 9.92
C ALA A 44 3.84 10.59 10.03
N ASN A 45 5.12 10.58 10.43
CA ASN A 45 5.97 11.77 10.58
C ASN A 45 7.01 11.96 9.45
N SER A 46 6.97 11.15 8.38
CA SER A 46 8.01 11.14 7.34
C SER A 46 8.19 12.51 6.68
N ALA A 47 7.10 13.22 6.37
CA ALA A 47 7.13 14.52 5.72
C ALA A 47 7.77 15.60 6.61
N ARG A 48 7.48 15.58 7.92
CA ARG A 48 8.09 16.52 8.88
C ARG A 48 9.58 16.24 9.04
N GLN A 49 9.97 14.97 9.13
CA GLN A 49 11.38 14.56 9.19
C GLN A 49 12.12 14.93 7.89
N ALA A 50 11.52 14.70 6.73
CA ALA A 50 12.05 15.11 5.43
C ALA A 50 12.28 16.63 5.39
N GLY A 51 11.32 17.43 5.84
CA GLY A 51 11.45 18.89 5.91
C GLY A 51 12.63 19.34 6.77
N VAL A 52 12.79 18.76 7.95
CA VAL A 52 13.93 19.07 8.85
C VAL A 52 15.26 18.71 8.19
N VAL A 53 15.36 17.51 7.61
CA VAL A 53 16.59 17.03 6.98
C VAL A 53 16.94 17.88 5.75
N LEU A 54 15.99 18.12 4.86
CA LEU A 54 16.21 18.90 3.63
C LEU A 54 16.54 20.37 3.94
N ALA A 55 15.97 20.95 4.99
CA ALA A 55 16.35 22.29 5.45
C ALA A 55 17.80 22.34 5.95
N GLY A 56 18.26 21.28 6.63
CA GLY A 56 19.67 21.12 7.01
C GLY A 56 20.58 20.98 5.77
N VAL A 57 20.20 20.12 4.83
CA VAL A 57 20.92 19.90 3.56
C VAL A 57 21.08 21.19 2.76
N ALA A 58 20.04 22.03 2.71
CA ALA A 58 20.06 23.29 1.97
C ALA A 58 21.02 24.32 2.58
N LYS A 59 21.30 24.23 3.89
CA LYS A 59 22.22 25.13 4.61
C LYS A 59 23.65 24.60 4.67
N ALA A 60 23.85 23.30 4.51
CA ALA A 60 25.17 22.69 4.61
C ALA A 60 26.08 23.14 3.46
N PRO A 61 27.32 23.59 3.75
CA PRO A 61 28.24 24.08 2.74
C PRO A 61 28.68 22.97 1.78
N VAL A 62 28.68 23.30 0.49
CA VAL A 62 29.23 22.45 -0.58
C VAL A 62 30.57 23.02 -1.01
N VAL A 63 31.58 22.16 -1.04
CA VAL A 63 32.94 22.49 -1.46
C VAL A 63 33.16 21.91 -2.85
N TRP A 64 33.54 22.78 -3.80
CA TRP A 64 33.59 22.48 -5.23
C TRP A 64 35.03 22.22 -5.68
N PRO A 65 35.43 20.97 -5.99
CA PRO A 65 36.78 20.66 -6.47
C PRO A 65 37.07 21.37 -7.80
N THR A 66 38.19 22.07 -7.86
CA THR A 66 38.69 22.72 -9.09
C THR A 66 39.87 21.96 -9.67
N ALA A 67 40.74 21.43 -8.82
CA ALA A 67 41.84 20.55 -9.21
C ALA A 67 42.03 19.45 -8.16
N VAL A 68 42.17 18.20 -8.61
CA VAL A 68 42.44 17.06 -7.73
C VAL A 68 43.64 16.28 -8.26
N ARG A 69 44.61 16.01 -7.38
CA ARG A 69 45.75 15.15 -7.63
C ARG A 69 45.63 13.90 -6.76
N LEU A 70 45.36 12.77 -7.41
CA LEU A 70 45.30 11.46 -6.79
C LEU A 70 46.67 10.75 -6.88
N PRO A 71 47.03 9.88 -5.92
CA PRO A 71 48.20 9.03 -5.99
C PRO A 71 48.28 8.20 -7.27
N GLU A 72 49.48 8.02 -7.85
CA GLU A 72 49.70 7.16 -9.02
C GLU A 72 49.42 5.66 -8.73
N SER A 73 49.43 5.27 -7.46
CA SER A 73 49.04 3.92 -7.00
C SER A 73 47.57 3.60 -7.28
N LEU A 74 46.71 4.62 -7.47
CA LEU A 74 45.31 4.46 -7.86
C LEU A 74 45.18 4.43 -9.38
N GLY A 75 45.40 3.27 -10.00
CA GLY A 75 45.38 3.09 -11.46
C GLY A 75 44.04 3.44 -12.10
N GLU A 76 42.93 2.90 -11.57
CA GLU A 76 41.58 3.27 -11.99
C GLU A 76 40.80 3.84 -10.82
N VAL A 77 40.18 5.01 -10.99
CA VAL A 77 39.31 5.63 -9.97
C VAL A 77 38.00 6.08 -10.60
N TYR A 78 36.91 5.87 -9.85
CA TYR A 78 35.55 6.29 -10.16
C TYR A 78 34.87 6.97 -8.95
N PRO A 79 33.97 7.93 -9.18
CA PRO A 79 33.68 8.53 -10.49
C PRO A 79 34.87 9.32 -11.06
N LYS A 80 35.00 9.41 -12.39
CA LYS A 80 36.15 10.06 -13.04
C LYS A 80 36.24 11.56 -12.74
N MET A 81 35.10 12.20 -12.49
CA MET A 81 35.01 13.54 -11.95
C MET A 81 34.77 13.41 -10.45
N VAL A 82 35.68 13.95 -9.64
CA VAL A 82 35.55 13.91 -8.18
C VAL A 82 34.32 14.70 -7.78
N PRO A 83 33.34 14.09 -7.08
CA PRO A 83 32.12 14.77 -6.70
C PRO A 83 32.37 15.95 -5.74
N PRO A 84 31.50 16.98 -5.74
CA PRO A 84 31.56 18.03 -4.73
C PRO A 84 31.46 17.47 -3.31
N LEU A 85 32.27 18.00 -2.42
CA LEU A 85 32.31 17.59 -1.01
C LEU A 85 31.27 18.34 -0.21
N ARG A 86 30.82 17.73 0.88
CA ARG A 86 29.94 18.37 1.86
C ARG A 86 30.42 18.05 3.26
N THR A 87 29.92 18.80 4.24
CA THR A 87 30.23 18.61 5.66
C THR A 87 29.28 17.63 6.35
N ASP A 88 28.11 17.39 5.77
CA ASP A 88 27.06 16.51 6.29
C ASP A 88 27.10 15.10 5.67
N ARG A 89 28.08 14.82 4.80
CA ARG A 89 28.33 13.48 4.25
C ARG A 89 29.78 13.31 3.81
N ASP A 90 30.19 12.06 3.67
CA ASP A 90 31.43 11.69 3.00
C ASP A 90 31.28 11.59 1.47
N THR A 91 32.37 11.83 0.74
CA THR A 91 32.46 11.55 -0.70
C THR A 91 33.31 10.30 -0.89
N VAL A 92 32.73 9.30 -1.55
CA VAL A 92 33.38 8.02 -1.77
C VAL A 92 33.95 7.98 -3.19
N LEU A 93 35.24 7.64 -3.28
CA LEU A 93 35.91 7.24 -4.51
C LEU A 93 36.32 5.78 -4.38
N PHE A 94 36.16 4.99 -5.44
CA PHE A 94 36.58 3.60 -5.47
C PHE A 94 37.18 3.23 -6.81
N GLY A 95 37.92 2.13 -6.86
CA GLY A 95 38.81 1.89 -7.98
C GLY A 95 39.68 0.66 -7.85
N VAL A 96 40.64 0.53 -8.78
CA VAL A 96 41.64 -0.53 -8.79
C VAL A 96 42.99 0.10 -8.46
N LEU A 97 43.66 -0.48 -7.45
CA LEU A 97 45.03 -0.12 -7.09
C LEU A 97 46.02 -0.86 -7.99
N SER A 98 47.00 -0.12 -8.52
CA SER A 98 48.13 -0.66 -9.29
C SER A 98 49.18 -1.27 -8.36
N ASP A 99 49.38 -0.63 -7.19
CA ASP A 99 50.20 -1.12 -6.10
C ASP A 99 49.61 -0.71 -4.73
N ALA A 100 49.93 -1.46 -3.68
CA ALA A 100 49.43 -1.21 -2.33
C ALA A 100 50.36 -0.28 -1.53
N LYS A 101 50.72 0.88 -2.10
CA LYS A 101 51.56 1.88 -1.44
C LYS A 101 50.75 3.04 -0.88
N ALA A 102 51.25 3.63 0.22
CA ALA A 102 50.75 4.88 0.76
C ALA A 102 50.92 6.02 -0.27
N GLY A 103 49.98 6.97 -0.27
CA GLY A 103 50.01 8.11 -1.18
C GLY A 103 49.36 9.35 -0.56
N SER A 104 49.56 10.50 -1.21
CA SER A 104 48.90 11.75 -0.82
C SER A 104 47.83 12.14 -1.82
N VAL A 105 46.65 12.51 -1.33
CA VAL A 105 45.58 13.14 -2.10
C VAL A 105 45.66 14.63 -1.84
N ALA A 106 45.91 15.42 -2.88
CA ALA A 106 45.90 16.88 -2.81
C ALA A 106 44.76 17.44 -3.66
N MET A 107 44.05 18.44 -3.15
CA MET A 107 42.94 19.05 -3.86
C MET A 107 42.85 20.54 -3.57
N THR A 108 42.67 21.29 -4.64
CA THR A 108 42.22 22.68 -4.61
C THR A 108 40.72 22.69 -4.89
N ALA A 109 39.98 23.38 -4.04
CA ALA A 109 38.54 23.49 -4.15
C ALA A 109 38.08 24.90 -3.78
N GLU A 110 36.80 25.18 -4.01
CA GLU A 110 36.18 26.45 -3.63
C GLU A 110 35.02 26.22 -2.67
N ALA A 111 35.04 26.93 -1.54
CA ALA A 111 34.02 26.89 -0.51
C ALA A 111 33.49 28.30 -0.28
N ALA A 112 32.18 28.51 -0.45
CA ALA A 112 31.52 29.80 -0.26
C ALA A 112 32.18 31.00 -1.01
N GLY A 113 32.77 30.76 -2.18
CA GLY A 113 33.45 31.81 -2.96
C GLY A 113 34.96 31.95 -2.69
N HIS A 114 35.51 31.20 -1.72
CA HIS A 114 36.91 31.28 -1.34
C HIS A 114 37.67 30.01 -1.74
N PRO A 115 38.89 30.13 -2.28
CA PRO A 115 39.74 28.97 -2.57
C PRO A 115 40.23 28.33 -1.26
N VAL A 116 40.21 27.00 -1.22
CA VAL A 116 40.67 26.17 -0.12
C VAL A 116 41.56 25.06 -0.66
N GLU A 117 42.73 24.88 -0.06
CA GLU A 117 43.63 23.77 -0.36
C GLU A 117 43.56 22.72 0.74
N MET A 118 43.49 21.46 0.35
CA MET A 118 43.38 20.32 1.26
C MET A 118 44.35 19.22 0.83
N THR A 119 45.01 18.61 1.80
CA THR A 119 45.92 17.49 1.57
C THR A 119 45.68 16.40 2.61
N TRP A 120 45.52 15.16 2.15
CA TRP A 120 45.35 13.97 3.00
C TRP A 120 46.41 12.94 2.67
N GLN A 121 46.95 12.29 3.70
CA GLN A 121 47.78 11.10 3.55
C GLN A 121 46.88 9.87 3.67
N VAL A 122 46.91 8.99 2.65
CA VAL A 122 46.10 7.77 2.57
C VAL A 122 46.99 6.55 2.59
N ASN A 123 46.69 5.63 3.51
CA ASN A 123 47.38 4.35 3.67
C ASN A 123 46.43 3.20 3.29
N PRO A 124 46.83 2.28 2.39
CA PRO A 124 46.00 1.15 2.03
C PRO A 124 45.82 0.20 3.23
N GLY A 125 44.58 -0.16 3.51
CA GLY A 125 44.22 -1.15 4.54
C GLY A 125 44.46 -2.59 4.06
N LYS A 126 44.32 -3.56 4.98
CA LYS A 126 44.27 -4.99 4.63
C LYS A 126 43.01 -5.28 3.82
N SER A 127 43.07 -6.31 2.97
CA SER A 127 41.88 -6.82 2.28
C SER A 127 40.80 -7.18 3.29
N ASN A 128 39.56 -6.73 3.05
CA ASN A 128 38.41 -7.01 3.90
C ASN A 128 37.30 -7.65 3.05
N VAL A 129 36.87 -8.81 3.53
CA VAL A 129 35.86 -9.69 2.95
C VAL A 129 34.48 -9.00 2.83
N GLU A 130 34.16 -8.05 3.72
CA GLU A 130 32.89 -7.31 3.69
C GLU A 130 32.71 -6.44 2.43
N TYR A 131 33.82 -6.10 1.76
CA TYR A 131 33.85 -5.28 0.54
C TYR A 131 33.93 -6.10 -0.76
N ASN A 132 33.56 -7.38 -0.71
CA ASN A 132 33.57 -8.28 -1.88
C ASN A 132 32.69 -7.82 -3.07
N PHE A 133 31.78 -6.87 -2.85
CA PHE A 133 30.93 -6.26 -3.88
C PHE A 133 31.66 -5.18 -4.72
N LEU A 134 32.81 -4.68 -4.27
CA LEU A 134 33.53 -3.58 -4.93
C LEU A 134 34.00 -3.92 -6.36
N PRO A 135 34.52 -5.12 -6.68
CA PRO A 135 34.92 -5.46 -8.05
C PRO A 135 33.75 -5.33 -9.04
N GLN A 136 32.57 -5.83 -8.67
CA GLN A 136 31.38 -5.69 -9.50
C GLN A 136 30.97 -4.22 -9.65
N LEU A 137 31.07 -3.43 -8.58
CA LEU A 137 30.78 -2.00 -8.63
C LEU A 137 31.75 -1.24 -9.55
N VAL A 138 33.03 -1.63 -9.59
CA VAL A 138 34.03 -1.10 -10.53
C VAL A 138 33.66 -1.45 -11.98
N GLU A 139 33.24 -2.68 -12.27
CA GLU A 139 32.79 -3.07 -13.62
C GLU A 139 31.58 -2.25 -14.09
N LEU A 140 30.62 -2.00 -13.19
CA LEU A 140 29.48 -1.14 -13.48
C LEU A 140 29.92 0.31 -13.75
N ALA A 141 30.88 0.81 -12.96
CA ALA A 141 31.43 2.15 -13.12
C ALA A 141 32.15 2.33 -14.47
N ARG A 142 32.90 1.32 -14.93
CA ARG A 142 33.65 1.36 -16.20
C ARG A 142 32.77 1.70 -17.39
N LYS A 143 31.58 1.09 -17.49
CA LYS A 143 30.64 1.31 -18.61
C LYS A 143 30.17 2.76 -18.75
N GLY A 144 30.17 3.54 -17.67
CA GLY A 144 29.64 4.89 -17.63
C GLY A 144 30.59 5.94 -17.06
N SER A 145 31.90 5.65 -16.94
CA SER A 145 32.88 6.50 -16.24
C SER A 145 32.47 6.92 -14.82
N GLY A 146 31.63 6.09 -14.17
CA GLY A 146 31.05 6.34 -12.85
C GLY A 146 29.88 7.34 -12.80
N THR A 147 29.34 7.78 -13.93
CA THR A 147 28.25 8.77 -13.97
C THR A 147 26.91 8.26 -13.41
N GLY A 148 26.65 6.96 -13.53
CA GLY A 148 25.45 6.31 -13.00
C GLY A 148 25.57 5.80 -11.56
N LEU A 149 26.68 6.07 -10.87
CA LEU A 149 26.95 5.46 -9.56
C LEU A 149 26.06 6.06 -8.46
N PRO A 150 25.22 5.25 -7.79
CA PRO A 150 24.37 5.72 -6.69
C PRO A 150 25.12 5.76 -5.34
N THR A 151 26.44 5.96 -5.35
CA THR A 151 27.28 5.98 -4.15
C THR A 151 27.26 7.34 -3.46
N LEU A 152 26.06 7.75 -3.03
CA LEU A 152 25.85 8.97 -2.25
C LEU A 152 26.38 8.76 -0.82
N GLY A 153 27.70 8.95 -0.65
CA GLY A 153 28.40 8.68 0.60
C GLY A 153 28.44 7.19 0.97
N THR A 154 28.87 6.91 2.20
CA THR A 154 28.97 5.54 2.73
C THR A 154 27.60 4.84 2.75
N ASP A 155 26.51 5.56 3.04
CA ASP A 155 25.18 4.96 3.08
C ASP A 155 24.70 4.55 1.68
N GLY A 156 24.96 5.38 0.65
CA GLY A 156 24.71 5.00 -0.73
C GLY A 156 25.56 3.82 -1.18
N LEU A 157 26.82 3.74 -0.73
CA LEU A 157 27.69 2.58 -1.00
C LEU A 157 27.15 1.30 -0.37
N ARG A 158 26.67 1.35 0.88
CA ARG A 158 26.04 0.22 1.57
C ARG A 158 24.76 -0.24 0.87
N GLU A 159 23.95 0.70 0.37
CA GLU A 159 22.76 0.34 -0.38
C GLU A 159 23.11 -0.31 -1.73
N ALA A 160 24.12 0.22 -2.44
CA ALA A 160 24.63 -0.41 -3.64
C ALA A 160 25.14 -1.84 -3.37
N ALA A 161 25.83 -2.06 -2.25
CA ALA A 161 26.25 -3.38 -1.80
C ALA A 161 25.05 -4.31 -1.55
N ARG A 162 24.01 -3.82 -0.86
CA ARG A 162 22.77 -4.58 -0.61
C ARG A 162 22.10 -5.02 -1.91
N VAL A 163 21.99 -4.12 -2.89
CA VAL A 163 21.37 -4.42 -4.19
C VAL A 163 22.18 -5.47 -4.96
N ILE A 164 23.51 -5.35 -4.99
CA ILE A 164 24.38 -6.34 -5.65
C ILE A 164 24.22 -7.73 -5.00
N ARG A 165 24.22 -7.80 -3.67
CA ARG A 165 24.02 -9.07 -2.94
C ARG A 165 22.63 -9.66 -3.18
N SER A 166 21.59 -8.84 -3.13
CA SER A 166 20.21 -9.29 -3.41
C SER A 166 20.08 -9.84 -4.83
N ASN A 167 20.77 -9.27 -5.82
CA ASN A 167 20.78 -9.78 -7.19
C ASN A 167 21.52 -11.13 -7.27
N ALA A 168 22.65 -11.27 -6.56
CA ALA A 168 23.36 -12.54 -6.44
C ALA A 168 22.46 -13.64 -5.82
N ASP A 169 21.69 -13.30 -4.78
CA ASP A 169 20.74 -14.22 -4.15
C ASP A 169 19.62 -14.66 -5.10
N GLN A 170 19.06 -13.74 -5.88
CA GLN A 170 18.03 -14.05 -6.88
C GLN A 170 18.56 -14.97 -7.98
N LEU A 171 19.79 -14.73 -8.45
CA LEU A 171 20.46 -15.63 -9.39
C LEU A 171 20.70 -17.00 -8.75
N ALA A 172 21.15 -17.05 -7.50
CA ALA A 172 21.34 -18.31 -6.79
C ALA A 172 20.02 -19.12 -6.68
N GLU A 173 18.89 -18.45 -6.43
CA GLU A 173 17.57 -19.08 -6.39
C GLU A 173 17.10 -19.54 -7.78
N LEU A 174 17.36 -18.77 -8.82
CA LEU A 174 17.11 -19.19 -10.20
C LEU A 174 17.92 -20.45 -10.55
N GLY A 175 19.22 -20.48 -10.19
CA GLY A 175 20.06 -21.65 -10.38
C GLY A 175 19.57 -22.88 -9.61
N ALA A 176 19.12 -22.70 -8.37
CA ALA A 176 18.51 -23.76 -7.57
C ALA A 176 17.22 -24.32 -8.21
N ASN A 177 16.40 -23.45 -8.80
CA ASN A 177 15.21 -23.86 -9.54
C ASN A 177 15.56 -24.62 -10.83
N SER A 178 16.54 -24.15 -11.61
CA SER A 178 17.03 -24.85 -12.81
C SER A 178 17.55 -26.26 -12.47
N LEU A 179 18.26 -26.39 -11.34
CA LEU A 179 18.73 -27.69 -10.87
C LEU A 179 17.56 -28.64 -10.53
N ARG A 180 16.51 -28.12 -9.90
CA ARG A 180 15.29 -28.88 -9.58
C ARG A 180 14.52 -29.33 -10.83
N THR A 181 14.59 -28.57 -11.91
CA THR A 181 13.97 -28.92 -13.20
C THR A 181 14.86 -29.79 -14.09
N GLY A 182 16.04 -30.20 -13.62
CA GLY A 182 16.96 -31.07 -14.35
C GLY A 182 17.90 -30.35 -15.34
N ASP A 183 17.88 -29.02 -15.39
CA ASP A 183 18.80 -28.22 -16.23
C ASP A 183 20.09 -27.92 -15.45
N THR A 184 20.98 -28.92 -15.38
CA THR A 184 22.25 -28.84 -14.65
C THR A 184 23.23 -27.83 -15.27
N ALA A 185 23.27 -27.74 -16.61
CA ALA A 185 24.13 -26.82 -17.34
C ALA A 185 23.68 -25.36 -17.17
N GLY A 186 22.36 -25.10 -17.18
CA GLY A 186 21.79 -23.80 -16.87
C GLY A 186 22.03 -23.41 -15.40
N ALA A 187 21.80 -24.34 -14.47
CA ALA A 187 22.04 -24.12 -13.04
C ALA A 187 23.49 -23.72 -12.74
N ALA A 188 24.48 -24.40 -13.35
CA ALA A 188 25.90 -24.08 -13.19
C ALA A 188 26.24 -22.67 -13.72
N LYS A 189 25.75 -22.30 -14.90
CA LYS A 189 25.99 -20.97 -15.49
C LYS A 189 25.42 -19.83 -14.63
N VAL A 190 24.21 -20.02 -14.10
CA VAL A 190 23.56 -19.02 -13.26
C VAL A 190 24.24 -18.93 -11.88
N ALA A 191 24.65 -20.06 -11.31
CA ALA A 191 25.43 -20.09 -10.08
C ALA A 191 26.80 -19.40 -10.22
N ASP A 192 27.51 -19.60 -11.34
CA ASP A 192 28.75 -18.89 -11.65
C ASP A 192 28.53 -17.38 -11.75
N GLN A 193 27.43 -16.94 -12.33
CA GLN A 193 27.09 -15.51 -12.38
C GLN A 193 26.80 -14.95 -10.98
N ALA A 194 26.06 -15.67 -10.13
CA ALA A 194 25.82 -15.29 -8.75
C ALA A 194 27.14 -15.17 -7.96
N LEU A 195 28.07 -16.12 -8.13
CA LEU A 195 29.39 -16.11 -7.48
C LEU A 195 30.32 -15.01 -7.99
N ARG A 196 30.13 -14.52 -9.23
CA ARG A 196 30.84 -13.32 -9.70
C ARG A 196 30.34 -12.05 -9.03
N LEU A 197 29.06 -11.98 -8.68
CA LEU A 197 28.46 -10.83 -7.98
C LEU A 197 28.77 -10.87 -6.48
N ASP A 198 28.68 -12.05 -5.86
CA ASP A 198 29.02 -12.31 -4.47
C ASP A 198 29.73 -13.67 -4.34
N PRO A 199 31.08 -13.68 -4.28
CA PRO A 199 31.86 -14.91 -4.18
C PRO A 199 31.56 -15.76 -2.92
N LEU A 200 30.93 -15.17 -1.89
CA LEU A 200 30.62 -15.82 -0.62
C LEU A 200 29.16 -16.23 -0.52
N ASN A 201 28.40 -16.15 -1.62
CA ASN A 201 27.01 -16.54 -1.63
C ASN A 201 26.88 -18.05 -1.38
N ALA A 202 26.48 -18.42 -0.16
CA ALA A 202 26.37 -19.82 0.26
C ALA A 202 25.42 -20.63 -0.63
N LYS A 203 24.29 -20.04 -1.06
CA LYS A 203 23.31 -20.72 -1.93
C LYS A 203 23.94 -21.01 -3.30
N ALA A 204 24.64 -20.03 -3.90
CA ALA A 204 25.28 -20.21 -5.20
C ALA A 204 26.39 -21.27 -5.17
N GLN A 205 27.20 -21.31 -4.10
CA GLN A 205 28.22 -22.36 -3.91
C GLN A 205 27.60 -23.76 -3.84
N LEU A 206 26.47 -23.89 -3.12
CA LEU A 206 25.74 -25.16 -3.02
C LEU A 206 25.15 -25.60 -4.37
N VAL A 207 24.56 -24.66 -5.12
CA VAL A 207 24.00 -24.95 -6.46
C VAL A 207 25.11 -25.34 -7.43
N GLN A 208 26.24 -24.63 -7.42
CA GLN A 208 27.40 -24.96 -8.27
C GLN A 208 27.93 -26.36 -7.97
N GLY A 209 28.14 -26.68 -6.69
CA GLY A 209 28.63 -28.00 -6.27
C GLY A 209 27.62 -29.13 -6.48
N ALA A 210 26.32 -28.85 -6.50
CA ALA A 210 25.30 -29.84 -6.83
C ALA A 210 25.17 -30.06 -8.34
N ALA A 211 25.23 -29.00 -9.15
CA ALA A 211 25.21 -29.09 -10.61
C ALA A 211 26.43 -29.86 -11.16
N GLN A 212 27.61 -29.69 -10.54
CA GLN A 212 28.82 -30.43 -10.91
C GLN A 212 28.72 -31.93 -10.58
N ARG A 213 28.15 -32.30 -9.43
CA ARG A 213 27.98 -33.72 -9.02
C ARG A 213 26.99 -34.47 -9.91
N VAL A 214 25.86 -33.85 -10.26
CA VAL A 214 24.86 -34.49 -11.15
C VAL A 214 25.43 -34.68 -12.57
N ALA A 215 26.28 -33.77 -13.04
CA ALA A 215 26.97 -33.91 -14.33
C ALA A 215 28.03 -35.03 -14.35
N GLU A 216 28.50 -35.48 -13.18
CA GLU A 216 29.41 -36.62 -13.03
C GLU A 216 28.64 -37.95 -12.97
N ASP A 217 27.50 -38.01 -12.27
CA ASP A 217 26.67 -39.23 -12.12
C ASP A 217 25.96 -39.65 -13.43
N GLU A 218 25.65 -38.71 -14.33
CA GLU A 218 24.97 -38.99 -15.60
C GLU A 218 25.84 -39.77 -16.62
N LYS A 219 27.13 -39.96 -16.34
CA LYS A 219 28.05 -40.76 -17.19
C LYS A 219 28.07 -42.26 -16.85
N ASP A 220 27.54 -42.69 -15.70
CA ASP A 220 27.77 -44.05 -15.17
C ASP A 220 26.58 -45.04 -15.31
N LEU A 221 25.43 -44.62 -15.88
CA LEU A 221 24.23 -45.47 -15.93
C LEU A 221 23.80 -45.84 -17.36
N ARG A 222 24.57 -46.74 -17.99
CA ARG A 222 24.08 -47.64 -19.05
C ARG A 222 24.75 -49.02 -18.92
N LEU A 223 24.01 -50.01 -18.42
CA LEU A 223 24.00 -51.43 -18.84
C LEU A 223 23.40 -52.32 -17.74
N THR A 224 22.25 -52.97 -17.99
CA THR A 224 22.06 -54.41 -17.75
C THR A 224 20.69 -54.88 -18.26
N GLN A 225 20.71 -55.84 -19.19
CA GLN A 225 19.58 -56.70 -19.57
C GLN A 225 19.74 -58.05 -18.85
N LEU A 226 18.66 -58.57 -18.29
CA LEU A 226 18.58 -59.89 -17.64
C LEU A 226 17.87 -60.89 -18.56
N GLN A 227 18.45 -62.08 -18.70
CA GLN A 227 17.94 -63.22 -19.47
C GLN A 227 18.02 -64.48 -18.62
N VAL A 228 16.96 -65.30 -18.63
CA VAL A 228 16.81 -66.54 -17.83
C VAL A 228 16.68 -67.75 -18.77
N PRO A 229 17.29 -68.90 -18.46
CA PRO A 229 16.88 -70.21 -19.00
C PRO A 229 16.64 -71.29 -17.91
N GLY A 230 15.78 -72.27 -18.24
CA GLY A 230 15.33 -73.39 -17.38
C GLY A 230 16.01 -74.75 -17.64
N ALA A 231 15.50 -75.82 -16.99
CA ALA A 231 15.83 -77.25 -17.20
C ALA A 231 14.85 -78.22 -16.44
N PRO A 232 14.76 -79.53 -16.76
CA PRO A 232 13.49 -80.28 -16.90
C PRO A 232 13.28 -81.57 -16.02
N ALA A 233 12.28 -82.38 -16.45
CA ALA A 233 11.51 -83.48 -15.85
C ALA A 233 12.15 -84.88 -15.62
N SER A 234 11.42 -85.80 -14.98
CA SER A 234 11.47 -87.29 -15.20
C SER A 234 10.29 -88.06 -14.56
N GLU A 235 10.10 -89.30 -15.03
CA GLU A 235 8.90 -90.17 -15.08
C GLU A 235 8.98 -91.49 -14.25
N PHE A 236 7.79 -92.09 -13.99
CA PHE A 236 7.33 -93.51 -13.89
C PHE A 236 8.01 -94.66 -13.07
N ALA A 237 7.16 -95.48 -12.38
CA ALA A 237 7.04 -96.98 -12.39
C ALA A 237 6.04 -97.51 -11.28
N GLU A 238 4.90 -98.18 -11.58
CA GLU A 238 4.54 -99.64 -11.52
C GLU A 238 4.80 -100.43 -10.20
N ARG A 239 4.08 -101.48 -9.70
CA ARG A 239 2.73 -102.14 -9.80
C ARG A 239 2.71 -103.34 -8.76
N GLY A 240 1.54 -103.78 -8.25
CA GLY A 240 1.24 -105.12 -7.63
C GLY A 240 0.71 -105.07 -6.18
N ASP A 241 -0.26 -105.85 -5.65
CA ASP A 241 -0.93 -107.11 -6.05
C ASP A 241 -2.25 -107.34 -5.23
N ASP A 242 -3.07 -108.34 -5.60
CA ASP A 242 -4.52 -108.55 -5.29
C ASP A 242 -4.85 -109.64 -4.22
N PHE A 243 -5.90 -109.48 -3.38
CA PHE A 243 -6.68 -110.59 -2.72
C PHE A 243 -8.00 -110.18 -1.96
N LEU A 244 -8.72 -109.10 -2.31
CA LEU A 244 -10.02 -108.75 -1.65
C LEU A 244 -11.15 -108.38 -2.63
N SER A 245 -11.11 -108.91 -3.85
CA SER A 245 -11.79 -108.34 -5.02
C SER A 245 -13.29 -108.64 -5.23
N SER A 246 -14.00 -109.40 -4.39
CA SER A 246 -15.41 -109.76 -4.68
C SER A 246 -16.49 -109.02 -3.87
N VAL A 247 -16.15 -108.38 -2.75
CA VAL A 247 -17.01 -107.41 -2.04
C VAL A 247 -16.53 -105.97 -2.30
N GLU A 248 -15.22 -105.79 -2.50
CA GLU A 248 -14.65 -104.54 -3.00
C GLU A 248 -15.08 -104.21 -4.43
N ALA A 249 -15.28 -105.18 -5.34
CA ALA A 249 -15.70 -104.87 -6.71
C ALA A 249 -17.10 -104.21 -6.79
N SER A 250 -18.03 -104.55 -5.91
CA SER A 250 -19.36 -103.91 -5.88
C SER A 250 -19.31 -102.53 -5.21
N ARG A 251 -18.50 -102.36 -4.17
CA ARG A 251 -18.26 -101.06 -3.52
C ARG A 251 -17.45 -100.11 -4.41
N ARG A 252 -16.40 -100.60 -5.08
CA ARG A 252 -15.57 -99.88 -6.08
C ARG A 252 -16.36 -99.46 -7.31
N ARG A 253 -17.39 -100.22 -7.73
CA ARG A 253 -18.30 -99.79 -8.80
C ARG A 253 -19.21 -98.64 -8.38
N LEU A 254 -19.71 -98.65 -7.14
CA LEU A 254 -20.49 -97.53 -6.59
C LEU A 254 -19.60 -96.31 -6.33
N GLU A 255 -18.45 -96.50 -5.69
CA GLU A 255 -17.45 -95.46 -5.42
C GLU A 255 -16.89 -94.88 -6.73
N GLY A 256 -16.61 -95.70 -7.74
CA GLY A 256 -16.17 -95.25 -9.06
C GLY A 256 -17.26 -94.53 -9.86
N ARG A 257 -18.54 -94.85 -9.64
CA ARG A 257 -19.66 -94.09 -10.22
C ARG A 257 -19.76 -92.70 -9.59
N ILE A 258 -19.71 -92.61 -8.26
CA ILE A 258 -19.78 -91.34 -7.53
C ILE A 258 -18.53 -90.49 -7.81
N GLU A 259 -17.35 -91.10 -7.91
CA GLU A 259 -16.12 -90.41 -8.32
C GLU A 259 -16.23 -89.88 -9.76
N ALA A 260 -16.80 -90.63 -10.69
CA ALA A 260 -17.04 -90.16 -12.05
C ALA A 260 -18.04 -88.99 -12.11
N GLU A 261 -19.07 -89.02 -11.27
CA GLU A 261 -20.08 -87.96 -11.11
C GLU A 261 -19.47 -86.69 -10.51
N VAL A 262 -18.72 -86.81 -9.41
CA VAL A 262 -17.97 -85.70 -8.82
C VAL A 262 -16.96 -85.09 -9.82
N ASN A 263 -16.24 -85.92 -10.57
CA ASN A 263 -15.31 -85.45 -11.59
C ASN A 263 -16.02 -84.80 -12.79
N LEU A 264 -17.22 -85.24 -13.14
CA LEU A 264 -18.06 -84.57 -14.13
C LEU A 264 -18.49 -83.19 -13.62
N GLN A 265 -18.94 -83.10 -12.37
CA GLN A 265 -19.40 -81.86 -11.77
C GLN A 265 -18.26 -80.84 -11.58
N ILE A 266 -17.07 -81.29 -11.19
CA ILE A 266 -15.86 -80.43 -11.12
C ILE A 266 -15.48 -79.90 -12.51
N ARG A 267 -15.60 -80.71 -13.56
CA ARG A 267 -15.33 -80.25 -14.94
C ARG A 267 -16.38 -79.24 -15.41
N GLN A 268 -17.66 -79.51 -15.18
CA GLN A 268 -18.74 -78.56 -15.51
C GLN A 268 -18.60 -77.25 -14.73
N ALA A 269 -18.27 -77.31 -13.44
CA ALA A 269 -17.99 -76.13 -12.64
C ALA A 269 -16.80 -75.33 -13.17
N ARG A 270 -15.75 -75.99 -13.68
CA ARG A 270 -14.62 -75.32 -14.35
C ARG A 270 -14.99 -74.69 -15.68
N GLU A 271 -15.91 -75.27 -16.44
CA GLU A 271 -16.45 -74.65 -17.65
C GLU A 271 -17.32 -73.42 -17.33
N MET A 272 -18.13 -73.51 -16.26
CA MET A 272 -18.96 -72.41 -15.77
C MET A 272 -18.19 -71.31 -15.05
N MET A 273 -16.97 -71.60 -14.56
CA MET A 273 -16.09 -70.65 -13.87
C MET A 273 -15.76 -69.39 -14.69
N ALA A 274 -15.89 -69.42 -16.01
CA ALA A 274 -15.69 -68.27 -16.88
C ALA A 274 -16.96 -67.42 -17.11
N THR A 275 -18.14 -68.02 -17.02
CA THR A 275 -19.42 -67.40 -17.43
C THR A 275 -20.32 -67.10 -16.23
N ASP A 276 -20.43 -68.02 -15.27
CA ASP A 276 -21.16 -67.85 -14.00
C ASP A 276 -20.48 -68.64 -12.86
N PRO A 277 -19.44 -68.06 -12.23
CA PRO A 277 -18.74 -68.67 -11.09
C PRO A 277 -19.68 -68.92 -9.91
N SER A 278 -20.66 -68.05 -9.71
CA SER A 278 -21.63 -68.14 -8.61
C SER A 278 -22.58 -69.33 -8.77
N ALA A 279 -22.95 -69.72 -10.00
CA ALA A 279 -23.64 -70.99 -10.25
C ALA A 279 -22.75 -72.19 -9.96
N ALA A 280 -21.50 -72.16 -10.44
CA ALA A 280 -20.53 -73.22 -10.18
C ALA A 280 -20.27 -73.47 -8.68
N VAL A 281 -20.19 -72.41 -7.86
CA VAL A 281 -20.06 -72.54 -6.39
C VAL A 281 -21.30 -73.18 -5.76
N ARG A 282 -22.51 -72.80 -6.21
CA ARG A 282 -23.77 -73.39 -5.71
C ARG A 282 -23.84 -74.89 -6.04
N ASP A 283 -23.53 -75.25 -7.28
CA ASP A 283 -23.62 -76.64 -7.75
C ASP A 283 -22.59 -77.54 -7.06
N LEU A 284 -21.36 -77.06 -6.85
CA LEU A 284 -20.33 -77.79 -6.11
C LEU A 284 -20.68 -77.93 -4.61
N LYS A 285 -21.36 -76.96 -4.01
CA LYS A 285 -21.84 -77.04 -2.62
C LYS A 285 -22.97 -78.07 -2.47
N LEU A 286 -23.89 -78.13 -3.43
CA LEU A 286 -24.95 -79.14 -3.48
C LEU A 286 -24.35 -80.55 -3.65
N GLU A 287 -23.35 -80.70 -4.51
CA GLU A 287 -22.65 -81.98 -4.70
C GLU A 287 -21.86 -82.40 -3.46
N LEU A 288 -21.21 -81.45 -2.78
CA LEU A 288 -20.54 -81.70 -1.50
C LEU A 288 -21.53 -82.16 -0.42
N GLU A 289 -22.72 -81.59 -0.37
CA GLU A 289 -23.79 -82.01 0.54
C GLU A 289 -24.32 -83.42 0.18
N SER A 290 -24.49 -83.72 -1.10
CA SER A 290 -24.86 -85.04 -1.63
C SER A 290 -23.84 -86.13 -1.24
N VAL A 291 -22.54 -85.86 -1.45
CA VAL A 291 -21.44 -86.79 -1.10
C VAL A 291 -21.35 -87.03 0.42
N ASN A 292 -21.65 -86.01 1.23
CA ASN A 292 -21.68 -86.14 2.69
C ASN A 292 -22.84 -87.00 3.18
N GLN A 293 -24.00 -86.95 2.51
CA GLN A 293 -25.19 -87.72 2.85
C GLN A 293 -25.23 -89.13 2.23
N ALA A 294 -24.32 -89.45 1.30
CA ALA A 294 -24.30 -90.72 0.59
C ALA A 294 -24.01 -91.93 1.52
N VAL A 295 -24.96 -92.86 1.55
CA VAL A 295 -24.87 -94.15 2.26
C VAL A 295 -24.31 -95.22 1.31
N GLY A 296 -23.17 -95.83 1.67
CA GLY A 296 -22.51 -96.87 0.87
C GLY A 296 -21.05 -96.59 0.50
N ILE A 297 -20.56 -95.38 0.74
CA ILE A 297 -19.16 -94.95 0.50
C ILE A 297 -18.29 -95.23 1.75
N SER A 298 -17.03 -95.60 1.58
CA SER A 298 -16.06 -95.66 2.69
C SER A 298 -15.70 -94.29 3.27
N ALA A 299 -15.33 -94.25 4.56
CA ALA A 299 -14.97 -93.00 5.23
C ALA A 299 -13.77 -92.30 4.58
N GLY A 300 -12.80 -93.08 4.06
CA GLY A 300 -11.64 -92.56 3.35
C GLY A 300 -11.98 -91.94 1.99
N VAL A 301 -12.82 -92.61 1.18
CA VAL A 301 -13.25 -92.08 -0.13
C VAL A 301 -14.15 -90.86 0.03
N ARG A 302 -15.01 -90.81 1.06
CA ARG A 302 -15.81 -89.62 1.37
C ARG A 302 -14.93 -88.42 1.73
N ASP A 303 -13.91 -88.61 2.57
CA ASP A 303 -12.97 -87.54 2.94
C ASP A 303 -12.15 -87.06 1.73
N GLU A 304 -11.72 -87.97 0.87
CA GLU A 304 -11.00 -87.63 -0.37
C GLU A 304 -11.87 -86.81 -1.34
N LEU A 305 -13.09 -87.28 -1.65
CA LEU A 305 -14.01 -86.57 -2.55
C LEU A 305 -14.43 -85.23 -1.95
N SER A 306 -14.66 -85.16 -0.64
CA SER A 306 -14.98 -83.90 0.06
C SER A 306 -13.81 -82.90 0.01
N LYS A 307 -12.56 -83.36 0.18
CA LYS A 307 -11.37 -82.52 0.04
C LYS A 307 -11.18 -82.03 -1.40
N ARG A 308 -11.43 -82.88 -2.40
CA ARG A 308 -11.38 -82.49 -3.83
C ARG A 308 -12.46 -81.45 -4.16
N LEU A 309 -13.70 -81.67 -3.73
CA LEU A 309 -14.81 -80.71 -3.90
C LEU A 309 -14.54 -79.40 -3.15
N ALA A 310 -14.03 -79.45 -1.91
CA ALA A 310 -13.64 -78.24 -1.17
C ALA A 310 -12.48 -77.49 -1.84
N GLY A 311 -11.55 -78.19 -2.47
CA GLY A 311 -10.50 -77.59 -3.30
C GLY A 311 -11.06 -76.87 -4.51
N ALA A 312 -11.99 -77.51 -5.24
CA ALA A 312 -12.67 -76.92 -6.39
C ALA A 312 -13.54 -75.71 -5.99
N ILE A 313 -14.27 -75.78 -4.87
CA ILE A 313 -15.06 -74.65 -4.34
C ILE A 313 -14.15 -73.45 -4.06
N ARG A 314 -13.01 -73.65 -3.37
CA ARG A 314 -12.05 -72.56 -3.11
C ARG A 314 -11.48 -71.95 -4.40
N GLU A 315 -11.19 -72.77 -5.40
CA GLU A 315 -10.71 -72.32 -6.71
C GLU A 315 -11.74 -71.41 -7.41
N VAL A 316 -13.01 -71.82 -7.44
CA VAL A 316 -14.09 -71.04 -8.05
C VAL A 316 -14.42 -69.78 -7.23
N GLU A 317 -14.43 -69.85 -5.89
CA GLU A 317 -14.65 -68.69 -5.01
C GLU A 317 -13.54 -67.62 -5.16
N LEU A 318 -12.27 -68.04 -5.30
CA LEU A 318 -11.17 -67.11 -5.62
C LEU A 318 -11.43 -66.41 -6.95
N ARG A 319 -11.86 -67.15 -7.98
CA ARG A 319 -12.16 -66.57 -9.30
C ARG A 319 -13.39 -65.67 -9.27
N GLU A 320 -14.43 -66.03 -8.52
CA GLU A 320 -15.63 -65.21 -8.32
C GLU A 320 -15.28 -63.86 -7.68
N ASN A 321 -14.45 -63.86 -6.63
CA ASN A 321 -14.02 -62.63 -5.97
C ASN A 321 -13.20 -61.74 -6.91
N VAL A 322 -12.31 -62.31 -7.74
CA VAL A 322 -11.56 -61.57 -8.77
C VAL A 322 -12.51 -60.92 -9.79
N ILE A 323 -13.47 -61.68 -10.33
CA ILE A 323 -14.45 -61.14 -11.31
C ILE A 323 -15.35 -60.08 -10.66
N ARG A 324 -15.72 -60.27 -9.38
CA ARG A 324 -16.50 -59.28 -8.62
C ARG A 324 -15.71 -57.99 -8.43
N GLN A 325 -14.45 -58.07 -8.02
CA GLN A 325 -13.55 -56.89 -7.92
C GLN A 325 -13.38 -56.19 -9.27
N GLU A 326 -13.09 -56.93 -10.35
CA GLU A 326 -12.96 -56.36 -11.70
C GLU A 326 -14.23 -55.63 -12.14
N ARG A 327 -15.43 -56.16 -11.82
CA ARG A 327 -16.71 -55.50 -12.11
C ARG A 327 -16.94 -54.26 -11.26
N GLU A 328 -16.62 -54.31 -9.98
CA GLU A 328 -16.73 -53.16 -9.07
C GLU A 328 -15.78 -52.04 -9.49
N GLU A 329 -14.53 -52.37 -9.84
CA GLU A 329 -13.54 -51.42 -10.38
C GLU A 329 -13.99 -50.84 -11.72
N ALA A 330 -14.52 -51.67 -12.64
CA ALA A 330 -15.03 -51.20 -13.92
C ALA A 330 -16.21 -50.22 -13.74
N GLU A 331 -17.11 -50.48 -12.81
CA GLU A 331 -18.24 -49.59 -12.52
C GLU A 331 -17.77 -48.29 -11.83
N GLN A 332 -16.84 -48.37 -10.87
CA GLN A 332 -16.23 -47.18 -10.27
C GLN A 332 -15.52 -46.33 -11.31
N ASN A 333 -14.76 -46.95 -12.22
CA ASN A 333 -14.09 -46.26 -13.32
C ASN A 333 -15.10 -45.59 -14.27
N ARG A 334 -16.23 -46.25 -14.54
CA ARG A 334 -17.32 -45.68 -15.38
C ARG A 334 -17.95 -44.47 -14.71
N VAL A 335 -18.31 -44.56 -13.43
CA VAL A 335 -18.89 -43.45 -12.66
C VAL A 335 -17.90 -42.29 -12.54
N ALA A 336 -16.61 -42.58 -12.30
CA ALA A 336 -15.56 -41.56 -12.26
C ALA A 336 -15.35 -40.89 -13.62
N ALA A 337 -15.40 -41.65 -14.73
CA ALA A 337 -15.32 -41.10 -16.08
C ALA A 337 -16.50 -40.18 -16.40
N GLU A 338 -17.72 -40.58 -16.05
CA GLU A 338 -18.91 -39.73 -16.21
C GLU A 338 -18.84 -38.45 -15.35
N ALA A 339 -18.38 -38.56 -14.11
CA ALA A 339 -18.18 -37.40 -13.23
C ALA A 339 -17.13 -36.43 -13.79
N ASN A 340 -16.01 -36.96 -14.30
CA ASN A 340 -14.97 -36.18 -14.95
C ASN A 340 -15.49 -35.50 -16.23
N GLN A 341 -16.28 -36.19 -17.06
CA GLN A 341 -16.91 -35.59 -18.24
C GLN A 341 -17.82 -34.41 -17.87
N ARG A 342 -18.68 -34.55 -16.86
CA ARG A 342 -19.54 -33.45 -16.40
C ARG A 342 -18.73 -32.24 -15.91
N LEU A 343 -17.62 -32.49 -15.22
CA LEU A 343 -16.73 -31.44 -14.75
C LEU A 343 -16.03 -30.72 -15.92
N LEU A 344 -15.57 -31.47 -16.91
CA LEU A 344 -15.00 -30.91 -18.15
C LEU A 344 -16.03 -30.07 -18.92
N ASP A 345 -17.28 -30.53 -19.03
CA ASP A 345 -18.36 -29.78 -19.70
C ASP A 345 -18.72 -28.49 -18.95
N GLN A 346 -18.67 -28.49 -17.62
CA GLN A 346 -18.87 -27.28 -16.82
C GLN A 346 -17.71 -26.30 -17.01
N LEU A 347 -16.46 -26.79 -17.02
CA LEU A 347 -15.28 -25.97 -17.29
C LEU A 347 -15.33 -25.38 -18.70
N ALA A 348 -15.70 -26.16 -19.70
CA ALA A 348 -15.84 -25.70 -21.09
C ALA A 348 -16.91 -24.59 -21.22
N ARG A 349 -18.08 -24.77 -20.60
CA ARG A 349 -19.13 -23.73 -20.58
C ARG A 349 -18.69 -22.46 -19.89
N LYS A 350 -17.99 -22.59 -18.76
CA LYS A 350 -17.44 -21.45 -18.03
C LYS A 350 -16.40 -20.71 -18.86
N GLN A 351 -15.53 -21.43 -19.57
CA GLN A 351 -14.52 -20.85 -20.45
C GLN A 351 -15.17 -20.09 -21.62
N ALA A 352 -16.17 -20.68 -22.27
CA ALA A 352 -16.90 -20.03 -23.36
C ALA A 352 -17.64 -18.74 -22.90
N LEU A 353 -18.19 -18.73 -21.67
CA LEU A 353 -18.79 -17.54 -21.08
C LEU A 353 -17.74 -16.44 -20.86
N ILE A 354 -16.57 -16.79 -20.33
CA ILE A 354 -15.46 -15.85 -20.13
C ILE A 354 -15.03 -15.25 -21.48
N GLU A 355 -14.89 -16.07 -22.52
CA GLU A 355 -14.55 -15.59 -23.87
C GLU A 355 -15.61 -14.63 -24.43
N SER A 356 -16.89 -14.96 -24.28
CA SER A 356 -17.99 -14.08 -24.70
C SER A 356 -18.01 -12.74 -23.97
N LEU A 357 -17.76 -12.76 -22.65
CA LEU A 357 -17.67 -11.54 -21.85
C LEU A 357 -16.42 -10.74 -22.24
N MET A 358 -15.28 -11.37 -22.48
CA MET A 358 -14.07 -10.67 -22.92
C MET A 358 -14.24 -10.03 -24.30
N ALA A 359 -14.98 -10.64 -25.22
CA ALA A 359 -15.33 -10.00 -26.50
C ALA A 359 -16.20 -8.75 -26.31
N GLN A 360 -17.15 -8.77 -25.36
CA GLN A 360 -17.94 -7.59 -25.00
C GLN A 360 -17.09 -6.52 -24.32
N PHE A 361 -16.15 -6.93 -23.46
CA PHE A 361 -15.17 -6.03 -22.84
C PHE A 361 -14.35 -5.29 -23.89
N ASP A 362 -13.81 -6.03 -24.87
CA ASP A 362 -13.00 -5.44 -25.94
C ASP A 362 -13.82 -4.43 -26.77
N SER A 363 -15.10 -4.72 -27.07
CA SER A 363 -16.02 -3.77 -27.73
C SER A 363 -16.21 -2.48 -26.93
N LEU A 364 -16.46 -2.58 -25.62
CA LEU A 364 -16.62 -1.40 -24.76
C LEU A 364 -15.31 -0.59 -24.64
N MET A 365 -14.16 -1.27 -24.64
CA MET A 365 -12.86 -0.62 -24.64
C MET A 365 -12.61 0.13 -25.95
N ASP A 366 -13.01 -0.44 -27.09
CA ASP A 366 -12.89 0.19 -28.42
C ASP A 366 -13.83 1.41 -28.56
N GLU A 367 -15.03 1.34 -27.99
CA GLU A 367 -15.99 2.45 -27.94
C GLU A 367 -15.55 3.58 -26.98
N GLY A 368 -14.57 3.33 -26.11
CA GLY A 368 -14.09 4.29 -25.11
C GLY A 368 -14.94 4.34 -23.84
N GLU A 369 -15.89 3.40 -23.68
CA GLU A 369 -16.76 3.26 -22.52
C GLU A 369 -16.08 2.46 -21.39
N TYR A 370 -14.90 2.94 -20.98
CA TYR A 370 -14.02 2.26 -20.03
C TYR A 370 -14.64 2.00 -18.66
N ARG A 371 -15.54 2.89 -18.21
CA ARG A 371 -16.21 2.75 -16.92
C ARG A 371 -17.18 1.56 -16.93
N LEU A 372 -17.98 1.43 -17.98
CA LEU A 372 -18.88 0.29 -18.19
C LEU A 372 -18.07 -1.01 -18.37
N ALA A 373 -16.96 -0.95 -19.10
CA ALA A 373 -16.07 -2.10 -19.25
C ALA A 373 -15.55 -2.63 -17.89
N ASP A 374 -15.18 -1.75 -16.94
CA ASP A 374 -14.75 -2.16 -15.59
C ASP A 374 -15.92 -2.68 -14.74
N THR A 375 -17.02 -1.93 -14.66
CA THR A 375 -18.11 -2.23 -13.72
C THR A 375 -18.97 -3.40 -14.16
N ASP A 376 -19.30 -3.47 -15.46
CA ASP A 376 -20.33 -4.36 -15.95
C ASP A 376 -19.73 -5.67 -16.46
N ILE A 377 -18.51 -5.64 -17.02
CA ILE A 377 -17.91 -6.83 -17.63
C ILE A 377 -16.71 -7.35 -16.84
N ALA A 378 -15.68 -6.52 -16.61
CA ALA A 378 -14.44 -6.98 -15.97
C ALA A 378 -14.68 -7.51 -14.54
N ALA A 379 -15.60 -6.89 -13.80
CA ALA A 379 -16.02 -7.37 -12.49
C ALA A 379 -16.63 -8.80 -12.55
N GLN A 380 -17.51 -9.07 -13.51
CA GLN A 380 -18.12 -10.39 -13.70
C GLN A 380 -17.07 -11.45 -14.08
N VAL A 381 -16.18 -11.11 -15.03
CA VAL A 381 -15.13 -12.02 -15.48
C VAL A 381 -14.15 -12.35 -14.35
N ARG A 382 -13.88 -11.39 -13.46
CA ARG A 382 -13.05 -11.59 -12.26
C ARG A 382 -13.71 -12.48 -11.21
N GLU A 383 -15.02 -12.41 -11.06
CA GLU A 383 -15.77 -13.31 -10.18
C GLU A 383 -15.76 -14.75 -10.72
N LEU A 384 -15.94 -14.90 -12.04
CA LEU A 384 -15.86 -16.21 -12.69
C LEU A 384 -14.46 -16.82 -12.58
N ALA A 385 -13.39 -16.04 -12.76
CA ALA A 385 -12.02 -16.55 -12.78
C ALA A 385 -11.05 -15.73 -11.92
N PRO A 386 -11.15 -15.82 -10.58
CA PRO A 386 -10.42 -14.93 -9.67
C PRO A 386 -8.90 -15.15 -9.64
N ALA A 387 -8.44 -16.36 -9.97
CA ALA A 387 -7.02 -16.73 -10.00
C ALA A 387 -6.37 -16.56 -11.39
N GLN A 388 -7.15 -16.25 -12.43
CA GLN A 388 -6.60 -16.05 -13.77
C GLN A 388 -6.05 -14.63 -13.92
N THR A 389 -5.00 -14.48 -14.73
CA THR A 389 -4.35 -13.19 -14.97
C THR A 389 -5.17 -12.29 -15.89
N THR A 390 -5.84 -12.84 -16.90
CA THR A 390 -6.62 -12.07 -17.89
C THR A 390 -7.74 -11.22 -17.28
N PRO A 391 -8.62 -11.75 -16.40
CA PRO A 391 -9.67 -10.95 -15.75
C PRO A 391 -9.13 -9.80 -14.88
N ILE A 392 -8.02 -10.07 -14.17
CA ILE A 392 -7.34 -9.07 -13.34
C ILE A 392 -6.78 -7.97 -14.23
N ALA A 393 -6.09 -8.34 -15.32
CA ALA A 393 -5.54 -7.39 -16.27
C ALA A 393 -6.62 -6.55 -16.94
N ALA A 394 -7.76 -7.14 -17.33
CA ALA A 394 -8.90 -6.44 -17.92
C ALA A 394 -9.46 -5.34 -16.98
N SER A 395 -9.67 -5.67 -15.70
CA SER A 395 -10.12 -4.68 -14.70
C SER A 395 -9.15 -3.50 -14.60
N TRP A 396 -7.84 -3.79 -14.52
CA TRP A 396 -6.82 -2.74 -14.46
C TRP A 396 -6.75 -1.92 -15.74
N MET A 397 -6.85 -2.56 -16.90
CA MET A 397 -6.81 -1.89 -18.20
C MET A 397 -7.97 -0.89 -18.34
N ALA A 398 -9.20 -1.30 -18.04
CA ALA A 398 -10.36 -0.42 -18.07
C ALA A 398 -10.21 0.77 -17.12
N ARG A 399 -9.76 0.52 -15.88
CA ARG A 399 -9.51 1.60 -14.89
C ARG A 399 -8.44 2.57 -15.34
N PHE A 400 -7.32 2.08 -15.85
CA PHE A 400 -6.24 2.96 -16.32
C PHE A 400 -6.69 3.80 -17.52
N SER A 401 -7.40 3.19 -18.48
CA SER A 401 -7.94 3.91 -19.64
C SER A 401 -8.96 4.97 -19.22
N SER A 402 -9.88 4.66 -18.31
CA SER A 402 -10.82 5.65 -17.74
C SER A 402 -10.08 6.81 -17.09
N ASN A 403 -9.12 6.52 -16.21
CA ASN A 403 -8.37 7.56 -15.50
C ASN A 403 -7.54 8.44 -16.44
N VAL A 404 -6.93 7.86 -17.47
CA VAL A 404 -6.19 8.63 -18.47
C VAL A 404 -7.13 9.56 -19.23
N ARG A 405 -8.31 9.09 -19.64
CA ARG A 405 -9.33 9.91 -20.30
C ARG A 405 -9.82 11.05 -19.40
N ASP A 406 -10.17 10.75 -18.16
CA ASP A 406 -10.64 11.74 -17.19
C ASP A 406 -9.55 12.81 -16.93
N MET A 407 -8.29 12.39 -16.78
CA MET A 407 -7.16 13.32 -16.59
C MET A 407 -6.92 14.23 -17.81
N GLN A 408 -7.14 13.74 -19.03
CA GLN A 408 -7.06 14.57 -20.24
C GLN A 408 -8.15 15.65 -20.23
N VAL A 409 -9.40 15.27 -19.93
CA VAL A 409 -10.53 16.21 -19.84
C VAL A 409 -10.27 17.27 -18.77
N LEU A 410 -9.82 16.86 -17.58
CA LEU A 410 -9.51 17.79 -16.49
C LEU A 410 -8.35 18.73 -16.84
N ARG A 411 -7.35 18.25 -17.59
CA ARG A 411 -6.25 19.09 -18.07
C ARG A 411 -6.73 20.13 -19.05
N GLU A 412 -7.59 19.75 -20.01
CA GLU A 412 -8.16 20.68 -20.97
C GLU A 412 -9.01 21.75 -20.29
N MET A 413 -9.90 21.34 -19.38
CA MET A 413 -10.72 22.24 -18.57
C MET A 413 -9.86 23.22 -17.77
N ARG A 414 -8.76 22.74 -17.16
CA ARG A 414 -7.83 23.60 -16.43
C ARG A 414 -7.17 24.64 -17.34
N HIS A 415 -6.70 24.24 -18.52
CA HIS A 415 -6.06 25.17 -19.45
C HIS A 415 -7.07 26.22 -19.94
N ARG A 416 -8.30 25.79 -20.27
CA ARG A 416 -9.39 26.67 -20.68
C ARG A 416 -9.75 27.69 -19.60
N ASN A 417 -10.00 27.21 -18.38
CA ASN A 417 -10.39 28.07 -17.27
C ASN A 417 -9.25 28.99 -16.82
N PHE A 418 -7.99 28.55 -16.94
CA PHE A 418 -6.83 29.40 -16.70
C PHE A 418 -6.77 30.57 -17.70
N ALA A 419 -6.97 30.30 -18.99
CA ALA A 419 -7.04 31.34 -20.00
C ALA A 419 -8.24 32.29 -19.77
N GLU A 420 -9.40 31.76 -19.37
CA GLU A 420 -10.58 32.56 -19.03
C GLU A 420 -10.33 33.46 -17.81
N ALA A 421 -9.64 32.95 -16.78
CA ALA A 421 -9.27 33.74 -15.62
C ALA A 421 -8.32 34.88 -15.98
N LEU A 422 -7.31 34.62 -16.81
CA LEU A 422 -6.41 35.67 -17.30
C LEU A 422 -7.15 36.70 -18.17
N LYS A 423 -8.09 36.26 -19.02
CA LYS A 423 -8.96 37.16 -19.78
C LYS A 423 -9.75 38.09 -18.85
N ARG A 424 -10.37 37.56 -17.78
CA ARG A 424 -11.09 38.38 -16.80
C ARG A 424 -10.17 39.40 -16.11
N ASN A 425 -8.91 39.04 -15.85
CA ASN A 425 -7.94 39.99 -15.30
C ASN A 425 -7.64 41.13 -16.28
N GLU A 426 -7.44 40.82 -17.56
CA GLU A 426 -7.26 41.85 -18.61
C GLU A 426 -8.51 42.73 -18.76
N GLU A 427 -9.71 42.14 -18.72
CA GLU A 427 -10.98 42.88 -18.71
C GLU A 427 -11.08 43.83 -17.51
N ALA A 428 -10.66 43.40 -16.32
CA ALA A 428 -10.66 44.22 -15.12
C ALA A 428 -9.57 45.31 -15.12
N LEU A 429 -8.53 45.17 -15.96
CA LEU A 429 -7.48 46.17 -16.15
C LEU A 429 -7.91 47.30 -17.10
N ILE A 430 -9.02 47.14 -17.82
CA ILE A 430 -9.56 48.20 -18.68
C ILE A 430 -9.97 49.38 -17.80
N PRO A 431 -9.32 50.55 -17.93
CA PRO A 431 -9.67 51.71 -17.12
C PRO A 431 -11.09 52.18 -17.44
N PHE A 432 -11.79 52.67 -16.43
CA PHE A 432 -13.07 53.34 -16.63
C PHE A 432 -12.86 54.64 -17.44
N THR A 433 -13.62 54.80 -18.52
CA THR A 433 -13.62 56.02 -19.36
C THR A 433 -15.03 56.60 -19.41
N GLU A 434 -15.22 57.75 -20.07
CA GLU A 434 -16.55 58.33 -20.27
C GLU A 434 -17.51 57.38 -21.03
N GLU A 435 -16.97 56.52 -21.90
CA GLU A 435 -17.73 55.52 -22.66
C GLU A 435 -18.01 54.24 -21.84
N TYR A 436 -17.21 53.97 -20.80
CA TYR A 436 -17.34 52.82 -19.91
C TYR A 436 -17.31 53.25 -18.43
N PRO A 437 -18.39 53.86 -17.93
CA PRO A 437 -18.45 54.35 -16.56
C PRO A 437 -18.54 53.21 -15.55
N ILE A 438 -18.19 53.51 -14.29
CA ILE A 438 -18.43 52.60 -13.17
C ILE A 438 -19.94 52.42 -13.01
N ILE A 439 -20.43 51.19 -13.21
CA ILE A 439 -21.82 50.82 -12.98
C ILE A 439 -21.93 50.29 -11.55
N TYR A 440 -22.66 51.01 -10.70
CA TYR A 440 -22.98 50.55 -9.35
C TYR A 440 -24.10 49.50 -9.41
N PRO A 441 -24.10 48.51 -8.50
CA PRO A 441 -25.21 47.58 -8.36
C PRO A 441 -26.52 48.30 -8.04
N ASP A 442 -27.63 47.67 -8.43
CA ASP A 442 -28.98 48.18 -8.13
C ASP A 442 -29.23 48.31 -6.62
N PRO A 443 -30.17 49.17 -6.19
CA PRO A 443 -30.50 49.38 -4.78
C PRO A 443 -30.82 48.08 -4.01
N GLU A 444 -31.43 47.10 -4.68
CA GLU A 444 -31.77 45.80 -4.10
C GLU A 444 -30.52 45.03 -3.63
N GLU A 445 -29.43 45.12 -4.39
CA GLU A 445 -28.17 44.46 -4.06
C GLU A 445 -27.48 45.15 -2.87
N TRP A 446 -27.55 46.48 -2.80
CA TRP A 446 -27.09 47.24 -1.63
C TRP A 446 -27.90 46.92 -0.37
N GLU A 447 -29.21 46.74 -0.50
CA GLU A 447 -30.08 46.34 0.61
C GLU A 447 -29.73 44.92 1.08
N ARG A 448 -29.51 43.98 0.14
CA ARG A 448 -29.06 42.61 0.44
C ARG A 448 -27.74 42.62 1.23
N ILE A 449 -26.74 43.39 0.78
CA ILE A 449 -25.45 43.54 1.47
C ILE A 449 -25.64 44.14 2.87
N THR A 450 -26.49 45.16 3.01
CA THR A 450 -26.80 45.80 4.29
C THR A 450 -27.46 44.84 5.27
N ASN A 451 -28.39 44.02 4.78
CA ASN A 451 -29.06 42.99 5.59
C ASN A 451 -28.08 41.91 6.05
N LEU A 452 -27.13 41.50 5.21
CA LEU A 452 -26.06 40.56 5.61
C LEU A 452 -25.16 41.11 6.72
N ARG A 453 -24.99 42.44 6.80
CA ARG A 453 -24.20 43.09 7.87
C ARG A 453 -24.91 43.15 9.21
N LYS A 454 -26.25 43.05 9.26
CA LYS A 454 -27.02 43.13 10.53
C LYS A 454 -26.58 42.09 11.57
N LYS A 455 -26.09 40.93 11.14
CA LYS A 455 -25.59 39.87 12.04
C LYS A 455 -24.35 40.26 12.86
N TYR A 456 -23.61 41.28 12.43
CA TYR A 456 -22.42 41.79 13.14
C TYR A 456 -22.75 42.99 14.05
N LYS A 457 -24.01 43.46 14.07
CA LYS A 457 -24.47 44.60 14.88
C LYS A 457 -24.50 44.27 16.39
N SER A 458 -24.50 42.99 16.77
CA SER A 458 -24.54 42.53 18.17
C SER A 458 -23.21 42.60 18.91
N MET A 459 -22.18 43.22 18.33
CA MET A 459 -20.83 43.36 18.91
C MET A 459 -20.52 44.83 19.29
N ASP A 460 -21.54 45.63 19.56
CA ASP A 460 -21.35 46.92 20.20
C ASP A 460 -21.19 46.67 21.72
N LEU A 461 -19.97 46.80 22.24
CA LEU A 461 -19.62 46.59 23.66
C LEU A 461 -20.18 47.67 24.60
N MET A 462 -21.08 48.53 24.10
CA MET A 462 -21.73 49.59 24.88
C MET A 462 -23.18 49.26 25.20
N GLY A 463 -23.52 49.40 26.49
CA GLY A 463 -24.91 49.36 26.96
C GLY A 463 -25.44 47.95 27.25
N ASP A 464 -24.59 47.01 27.65
CA ASP A 464 -25.09 45.68 28.05
C ASP A 464 -25.84 45.72 29.40
N LYS A 465 -25.71 46.82 30.15
CA LYS A 465 -26.53 47.08 31.35
C LYS A 465 -27.93 47.55 30.94
N PRO A 466 -29.01 46.85 31.35
CA PRO A 466 -30.38 47.18 30.96
C PRO A 466 -30.84 48.61 31.28
N GLN A 467 -30.24 49.25 32.28
CA GLN A 467 -30.60 50.61 32.72
C GLN A 467 -30.00 51.71 31.86
N GLU A 468 -28.74 51.59 31.43
CA GLU A 468 -28.12 52.55 30.51
C GLU A 468 -28.86 52.57 29.16
N ARG A 469 -29.34 51.41 28.69
CA ARG A 469 -30.18 51.32 27.49
C ARG A 469 -31.47 52.14 27.61
N LYS A 470 -32.13 52.10 28.76
CA LYS A 470 -33.33 52.91 29.00
C LYS A 470 -33.02 54.40 28.96
N ILE A 471 -31.84 54.81 29.46
CA ILE A 471 -31.39 56.20 29.38
C ILE A 471 -31.15 56.60 27.93
N TYR A 472 -30.44 55.78 27.14
CA TYR A 472 -30.23 56.07 25.71
C TYR A 472 -31.55 56.15 24.91
N GLU A 473 -32.47 55.21 25.15
CA GLU A 473 -33.80 55.21 24.51
C GLU A 473 -34.64 56.41 24.95
N ALA A 474 -34.53 56.87 26.21
CA ALA A 474 -35.20 58.07 26.69
C ALA A 474 -34.61 59.35 26.06
N LEU A 475 -33.30 59.41 25.88
CA LEU A 475 -32.62 60.54 25.22
C LEU A 475 -33.00 60.69 23.75
N ASP A 476 -33.35 59.60 23.04
CA ASP A 476 -33.74 59.66 21.63
C ASP A 476 -35.22 60.03 21.43
N LYS A 477 -36.04 60.03 22.48
CA LYS A 477 -37.43 60.47 22.43
C LYS A 477 -37.54 62.00 22.32
N PRO A 478 -38.60 62.52 21.68
CA PRO A 478 -38.86 63.95 21.65
C PRO A 478 -39.16 64.47 23.08
N ALA A 479 -38.57 65.62 23.44
CA ALA A 479 -38.83 66.30 24.69
C ALA A 479 -39.34 67.73 24.46
N ARG A 480 -40.15 68.21 25.39
CA ARG A 480 -40.62 69.60 25.46
C ARG A 480 -39.90 70.29 26.61
N LEU A 481 -39.00 71.21 26.29
CA LEU A 481 -38.18 71.94 27.27
C LEU A 481 -38.60 73.41 27.24
N GLU A 482 -39.43 73.82 28.19
CA GLU A 482 -39.91 75.20 28.32
C GLU A 482 -39.66 75.68 29.76
N PHE A 483 -38.48 76.24 30.00
CA PHE A 483 -38.07 76.78 31.28
C PHE A 483 -37.78 78.27 31.15
N LEU A 484 -38.26 79.06 32.11
CA LEU A 484 -38.04 80.50 32.17
C LEU A 484 -37.59 80.84 33.59
N ASP A 485 -36.35 81.30 33.72
CA ASP A 485 -35.74 81.69 35.01
C ASP A 485 -35.88 80.61 36.11
N THR A 486 -35.80 79.33 35.73
CA THR A 486 -36.01 78.20 36.66
C THR A 486 -34.67 77.67 37.16
N PRO A 487 -34.48 77.43 38.48
CA PRO A 487 -33.24 76.87 39.00
C PRO A 487 -32.84 75.54 38.36
N LEU A 488 -31.56 75.35 38.07
CA LEU A 488 -31.05 74.11 37.45
C LEU A 488 -31.45 72.85 38.24
N ALA A 489 -31.46 72.90 39.57
CA ALA A 489 -31.90 71.78 40.41
C ALA A 489 -33.35 71.33 40.10
N ASP A 490 -34.26 72.27 39.94
CA ASP A 490 -35.68 72.00 39.67
C ASP A 490 -35.89 71.48 38.24
N VAL A 491 -35.12 72.00 37.29
CA VAL A 491 -35.10 71.53 35.90
C VAL A 491 -34.62 70.07 35.82
N VAL A 492 -33.56 69.73 36.55
CA VAL A 492 -33.04 68.36 36.60
C VAL A 492 -34.04 67.40 37.21
N GLN A 493 -34.69 67.80 38.30
CA GLN A 493 -35.72 66.99 38.94
C GLN A 493 -36.93 66.77 38.02
N PHE A 494 -37.40 67.81 37.34
CA PHE A 494 -38.49 67.71 36.37
C PHE A 494 -38.15 66.72 35.24
N LEU A 495 -36.93 66.78 34.70
CA LEU A 495 -36.50 65.89 33.63
C LEU A 495 -36.34 64.44 34.09
N ALA A 496 -35.90 64.22 35.33
CA ALA A 496 -35.83 62.89 35.93
C ALA A 496 -37.23 62.27 36.08
N ASP A 497 -38.22 63.05 36.52
CA ASP A 497 -39.59 62.59 36.75
C ASP A 497 -40.36 62.34 35.46
N GLU A 498 -40.23 63.23 34.48
CA GLU A 498 -40.89 63.12 33.17
C GLU A 498 -40.36 61.94 32.35
N HIS A 499 -39.03 61.80 32.27
CA HIS A 499 -38.41 60.75 31.46
C HIS A 499 -38.16 59.45 32.22
N LYS A 500 -38.47 59.40 33.52
CA LYS A 500 -38.34 58.22 34.39
C LYS A 500 -36.92 57.65 34.39
N ILE A 501 -35.92 58.53 34.37
CA ILE A 501 -34.50 58.17 34.36
C ILE A 501 -33.79 58.83 35.56
N PRO A 502 -32.82 58.15 36.18
CA PRO A 502 -32.02 58.77 37.23
C PRO A 502 -31.09 59.83 36.62
N ILE A 503 -31.29 61.09 37.02
CA ILE A 503 -30.42 62.22 36.64
C ILE A 503 -29.81 62.81 37.91
N HIS A 504 -28.50 63.03 37.91
CA HIS A 504 -27.76 63.57 39.05
C HIS A 504 -26.81 64.70 38.63
N SER A 505 -26.81 65.81 39.36
CA SER A 505 -25.87 66.92 39.15
C SER A 505 -24.61 66.71 39.98
N ASP A 506 -23.45 66.76 39.34
CA ASP A 506 -22.15 66.68 40.01
C ASP A 506 -21.81 68.00 40.71
N THR A 507 -22.37 68.21 41.89
CA THR A 507 -22.26 69.48 42.62
C THR A 507 -20.83 69.91 42.89
N LEU A 508 -19.89 68.96 43.04
CA LEU A 508 -18.48 69.27 43.27
C LEU A 508 -17.84 69.85 42.01
N SER A 509 -17.98 69.16 40.87
CA SER A 509 -17.43 69.63 39.59
C SER A 509 -18.09 70.94 39.13
N LEU A 510 -19.38 71.13 39.42
CA LEU A 510 -20.09 72.39 39.12
C LEU A 510 -19.58 73.56 39.98
N GLN A 511 -19.32 73.35 41.27
CA GLN A 511 -18.77 74.38 42.17
C GLN A 511 -17.34 74.79 41.81
N ASP A 512 -16.52 73.83 41.36
CA ASP A 512 -15.13 74.09 40.92
C ASP A 512 -15.08 75.07 39.74
N ASP A 513 -16.09 75.02 38.86
CA ASP A 513 -16.25 75.94 37.71
C ASP A 513 -17.14 77.17 38.07
N GLY A 514 -17.48 77.36 39.34
CA GLY A 514 -18.21 78.52 39.85
C GLY A 514 -19.71 78.54 39.52
N ILE A 515 -20.30 77.39 39.15
CA ILE A 515 -21.72 77.25 38.81
C ILE A 515 -22.47 76.68 40.01
N ASP A 516 -23.51 77.38 40.47
CA ASP A 516 -24.39 76.88 41.52
C ASP A 516 -25.62 76.16 40.93
N THR A 517 -26.15 75.19 41.67
CA THR A 517 -27.40 74.48 41.40
C THR A 517 -28.63 75.40 41.34
N GLN A 518 -28.51 76.62 41.88
CA GLN A 518 -29.54 77.65 41.84
C GLN A 518 -29.44 78.57 40.60
N THR A 519 -28.48 78.32 39.70
CA THR A 519 -28.34 79.12 38.47
C THR A 519 -29.61 79.01 37.64
N PRO A 520 -30.25 80.14 37.24
CA PRO A 520 -31.48 80.11 36.49
C PRO A 520 -31.23 79.65 35.05
N VAL A 521 -32.10 78.77 34.56
CA VAL A 521 -32.07 78.21 33.21
C VAL A 521 -33.27 78.76 32.44
N THR A 522 -33.00 79.32 31.26
CA THR A 522 -34.04 79.78 30.33
C THR A 522 -33.84 79.12 28.98
N VAL A 523 -34.78 78.26 28.57
CA VAL A 523 -34.75 77.54 27.30
C VAL A 523 -36.17 77.25 26.81
N ASN A 524 -36.40 77.40 25.51
CA ASN A 524 -37.67 77.05 24.86
C ASN A 524 -37.37 76.23 23.61
N LEU A 525 -37.49 74.91 23.72
CA LEU A 525 -37.25 73.94 22.65
C LEU A 525 -38.42 72.97 22.56
N ASN A 526 -38.99 72.87 21.36
CA ASN A 526 -40.12 72.02 21.04
C ASN A 526 -39.80 71.12 19.84
N GLY A 527 -40.15 69.83 19.93
CA GLY A 527 -39.99 68.87 18.83
C GLY A 527 -38.56 68.38 18.57
N VAL A 528 -37.61 68.66 19.48
CA VAL A 528 -36.24 68.13 19.43
C VAL A 528 -36.12 66.86 20.27
N SER A 529 -35.15 65.99 19.95
CA SER A 529 -34.83 64.87 20.82
C SER A 529 -34.30 65.37 22.16
N MET A 530 -34.62 64.66 23.25
CA MET A 530 -34.14 64.96 24.59
C MET A 530 -32.61 65.09 24.64
N ARG A 531 -31.91 64.26 23.86
CA ARG A 531 -30.45 64.32 23.64
C ARG A 531 -29.97 65.69 23.17
N ALA A 532 -30.63 66.23 22.15
CA ALA A 532 -30.26 67.50 21.55
C ALA A 532 -30.70 68.66 22.46
N GLY A 533 -31.91 68.59 23.02
CA GLY A 533 -32.44 69.59 23.93
C GLY A 533 -31.59 69.76 25.19
N LEU A 534 -31.24 68.64 25.85
CA LEU A 534 -30.37 68.64 27.03
C LEU A 534 -28.98 69.19 26.72
N ARG A 535 -28.40 68.82 25.57
CA ARG A 535 -27.08 69.34 25.14
C ARG A 535 -27.11 70.86 24.96
N LEU A 536 -28.10 71.38 24.24
CA LEU A 536 -28.24 72.82 23.98
C LEU A 536 -28.51 73.61 25.27
N MET A 537 -29.31 73.06 26.17
CA MET A 537 -29.59 73.66 27.48
C MET A 537 -28.31 73.75 28.32
N LEU A 538 -27.54 72.67 28.41
CA LEU A 538 -26.32 72.62 29.22
C LEU A 538 -25.17 73.44 28.59
N GLU A 539 -25.08 73.50 27.25
CA GLU A 539 -24.09 74.30 26.53
C GLU A 539 -24.19 75.80 26.88
N GLY A 540 -25.41 76.33 27.04
CA GLY A 540 -25.63 77.72 27.48
C GLY A 540 -25.11 78.03 28.89
N LEU A 541 -24.90 77.00 29.72
CA LEU A 541 -24.37 77.10 31.09
C LEU A 541 -22.90 76.63 31.18
N GLY A 542 -22.28 76.24 30.06
CA GLY A 542 -20.93 75.67 30.06
C GLY A 542 -20.84 74.25 30.65
N LEU A 543 -21.97 73.52 30.72
CA LEU A 543 -22.06 72.17 31.25
C LEU A 543 -22.22 71.14 30.13
N THR A 544 -22.01 69.87 30.47
CA THR A 544 -22.30 68.72 29.62
C THR A 544 -22.90 67.59 30.46
N TYR A 545 -23.25 66.48 29.82
CA TYR A 545 -23.67 65.28 30.53
C TYR A 545 -22.90 64.06 30.06
N ILE A 546 -22.76 63.10 30.97
CA ILE A 546 -22.22 61.77 30.71
C ILE A 546 -23.21 60.74 31.27
N ILE A 547 -23.17 59.53 30.73
CA ILE A 547 -23.92 58.39 31.28
C ILE A 547 -22.86 57.47 31.87
N ASP A 548 -22.89 57.34 33.19
CA ASP A 548 -21.93 56.54 33.94
C ASP A 548 -22.63 55.94 35.16
N ASP A 549 -22.20 54.76 35.59
CA ASP A 549 -22.78 54.02 36.72
C ASP A 549 -24.33 53.93 36.70
N GLU A 550 -24.92 53.70 35.53
CA GLU A 550 -26.38 53.62 35.32
C GLU A 550 -27.17 54.92 35.60
N VAL A 551 -26.50 56.07 35.67
CA VAL A 551 -27.11 57.39 35.94
C VAL A 551 -26.69 58.40 34.87
N LEU A 552 -27.60 59.32 34.51
CA LEU A 552 -27.25 60.49 33.69
C LEU A 552 -26.65 61.56 34.62
N GLN A 553 -25.35 61.79 34.52
CA GLN A 553 -24.63 62.74 35.35
C GLN A 553 -24.41 64.04 34.57
N ILE A 554 -24.93 65.16 35.10
CA ILE A 554 -24.63 66.51 34.59
C ILE A 554 -23.35 66.99 35.27
N THR A 555 -22.36 67.35 34.45
CA THR A 555 -21.01 67.68 34.91
C THR A 555 -20.36 68.71 33.98
N THR A 556 -19.13 69.12 34.27
CA THR A 556 -18.39 70.08 33.45
C THR A 556 -17.67 69.37 32.29
N PRO A 557 -17.39 70.05 31.17
CA PRO A 557 -16.65 69.48 30.04
C PRO A 557 -15.29 68.92 30.45
N THR A 558 -14.58 69.64 31.33
CA THR A 558 -13.26 69.24 31.87
C THR A 558 -13.33 67.91 32.61
N LYS A 559 -14.38 67.69 33.41
CA LYS A 559 -14.60 66.40 34.10
C LYS A 559 -15.03 65.30 33.13
N ALA A 560 -15.91 65.61 32.19
CA ALA A 560 -16.37 64.65 31.18
C ALA A 560 -15.23 64.10 30.32
N GLU A 561 -14.24 64.94 29.98
CA GLU A 561 -13.05 64.54 29.23
C GLU A 561 -12.18 63.50 29.97
N THR A 562 -12.28 63.41 31.30
CA THR A 562 -11.56 62.38 32.07
C THR A 562 -12.25 61.01 32.03
N LYS A 563 -13.52 60.95 31.64
CA LYS A 563 -14.34 59.72 31.59
C LYS A 563 -14.59 59.31 30.14
N LEU A 564 -13.53 58.94 29.43
CA LEU A 564 -13.61 58.47 28.05
C LEU A 564 -14.10 57.02 27.97
N ILE A 565 -14.93 56.75 26.96
CA ILE A 565 -15.48 55.42 26.64
C ILE A 565 -14.78 54.83 25.42
N THR A 566 -14.41 53.54 25.49
CA THR A 566 -13.85 52.82 24.34
C THR A 566 -14.97 52.37 23.40
N LYS A 567 -15.00 52.87 22.16
CA LYS A 567 -15.91 52.39 21.10
C LYS A 567 -15.23 51.40 20.17
N VAL A 568 -15.89 50.28 19.92
CA VAL A 568 -15.42 49.25 18.98
C VAL A 568 -16.24 49.34 17.70
N TYR A 569 -15.58 49.65 16.59
CA TYR A 569 -16.18 49.63 15.27
C TYR A 569 -15.83 48.30 14.59
N PRO A 570 -16.78 47.36 14.41
CA PRO A 570 -16.49 46.08 13.77
C PRO A 570 -16.27 46.30 12.27
N VAL A 571 -15.00 46.29 11.85
CA VAL A 571 -14.58 46.41 10.44
C VAL A 571 -14.29 45.07 9.78
N GLY A 572 -14.75 43.97 10.37
CA GLY A 572 -14.45 42.60 9.93
C GLY A 572 -14.87 42.26 8.50
N ASP A 573 -15.74 43.07 7.88
CA ASP A 573 -16.13 42.96 6.47
C ASP A 573 -15.22 43.75 5.52
N LEU A 574 -14.57 44.80 6.00
CA LEU A 574 -13.61 45.61 5.23
C LEU A 574 -12.20 45.01 5.26
N VAL A 575 -11.86 44.33 6.36
CA VAL A 575 -10.68 43.49 6.44
C VAL A 575 -11.07 42.05 6.20
N VAL A 576 -11.01 41.63 4.93
CA VAL A 576 -10.77 40.22 4.65
C VAL A 576 -9.43 39.91 5.32
N PRO A 577 -9.35 39.00 6.30
CA PRO A 577 -8.06 38.60 6.82
C PRO A 577 -7.23 38.19 5.61
N ILE A 578 -6.13 38.90 5.37
CA ILE A 578 -5.07 38.37 4.51
C ILE A 578 -4.71 37.10 5.23
N ALA A 579 -5.23 35.97 4.74
CA ALA A 579 -4.78 34.69 5.20
C ALA A 579 -3.26 34.80 5.13
N PRO A 580 -2.53 34.63 6.25
CA PRO A 580 -1.10 34.49 6.15
C PRO A 580 -0.91 33.47 5.05
N MET A 581 -0.22 33.82 3.97
CA MET A 581 0.23 32.86 2.97
C MET A 581 1.13 31.88 3.72
N GLY A 582 0.52 30.91 4.42
CA GLY A 582 1.16 30.18 5.50
C GLY A 582 0.23 29.54 6.56
N ALA A 583 -1.02 29.99 6.75
CA ALA A 583 -1.88 29.49 7.85
C ALA A 583 -3.26 28.92 7.44
N GLY A 584 -3.51 28.73 6.14
CA GLY A 584 -4.74 28.12 5.60
C GLY A 584 -4.58 26.73 4.97
N MET A 585 -3.42 26.09 5.12
CA MET A 585 -3.15 24.75 4.57
C MET A 585 -2.99 23.67 5.67
N MET A 586 -3.40 23.95 6.91
CA MET A 586 -3.26 23.05 8.08
C MET A 586 -4.45 23.19 9.05
N GLY A 587 -5.64 22.77 8.64
CA GLY A 587 -6.79 22.77 9.56
C GLY A 587 -8.13 22.43 8.92
N GLY A 588 -8.21 21.34 8.16
CA GLY A 588 -9.46 20.95 7.52
C GLY A 588 -9.35 19.76 6.57
N MET A 589 -8.62 18.71 6.96
CA MET A 589 -8.70 17.42 6.27
C MET A 589 -8.27 16.27 7.20
N GLY A 590 -8.90 16.22 8.37
CA GLY A 590 -8.96 15.04 9.21
C GLY A 590 -10.41 14.56 9.22
N GLY A 591 -10.80 13.79 8.20
CA GLY A 591 -12.16 13.28 8.09
C GLY A 591 -12.50 12.72 6.72
N GLY A 592 -11.84 11.62 6.34
CA GLY A 592 -12.25 10.80 5.20
C GLY A 592 -11.18 10.65 4.12
N MET A 593 -10.95 9.41 3.73
CA MET A 593 -10.19 8.96 2.55
C MET A 593 -8.66 8.94 2.67
N GLY A 594 -8.19 7.90 3.37
CA GLY A 594 -6.84 7.36 3.25
C GLY A 594 -6.88 5.85 3.06
N GLN A 595 -7.48 5.37 1.97
CA GLN A 595 -7.25 4.00 1.49
C GLN A 595 -7.41 3.98 -0.03
N GLY A 596 -6.31 3.77 -0.76
CA GLY A 596 -6.38 3.48 -2.19
C GLY A 596 -5.36 4.22 -3.06
N MET A 597 -4.14 3.66 -3.10
CA MET A 597 -3.36 3.45 -4.33
C MET A 597 -3.20 4.62 -5.30
N MET A 598 -2.05 5.29 -5.16
CA MET A 598 -1.37 5.93 -6.28
C MET A 598 -1.03 4.90 -7.36
N GLY A 599 -1.59 5.16 -8.53
CA GLY A 599 -1.24 4.53 -9.78
C GLY A 599 0.23 4.73 -10.15
N GLY A 600 0.78 3.68 -10.75
CA GLY A 600 1.98 3.77 -11.55
C GLY A 600 1.64 4.01 -13.01
N GLY A 601 2.08 5.13 -13.59
CA GLY A 601 2.26 5.25 -15.03
C GLY A 601 3.57 4.58 -15.47
N MET A 602 3.52 3.46 -16.16
CA MET A 602 4.63 2.99 -16.99
C MET A 602 4.30 3.33 -18.43
N GLY A 603 5.22 4.06 -19.07
CA GLY A 603 5.31 4.11 -20.52
C GLY A 603 5.86 2.79 -21.05
N MET A 604 5.34 2.43 -22.22
CA MET A 604 5.76 1.32 -23.06
C MET A 604 7.25 1.36 -23.40
N GLY A 605 7.84 0.16 -23.45
CA GLY A 605 9.04 -0.10 -24.22
C GLY A 605 9.52 -1.54 -24.01
N GLY A 606 9.31 -2.40 -25.00
CA GLY A 606 10.11 -3.62 -25.17
C GLY A 606 9.38 -4.94 -24.87
N MET A 607 8.88 -5.52 -25.95
CA MET A 607 8.45 -6.91 -26.12
C MET A 607 9.53 -7.91 -25.66
N GLY A 608 9.15 -8.95 -24.91
CA GLY A 608 10.02 -10.09 -24.59
C GLY A 608 9.40 -11.01 -23.53
N GLY A 609 8.84 -12.14 -23.98
CA GLY A 609 8.05 -13.06 -23.16
C GLY A 609 8.82 -13.88 -22.13
N GLY A 610 8.09 -14.56 -21.25
CA GLY A 610 8.66 -15.56 -20.34
C GLY A 610 7.87 -15.77 -19.06
N MET A 611 6.85 -16.63 -19.17
CA MET A 611 6.52 -17.71 -18.23
C MET A 611 6.46 -17.43 -16.72
N GLY A 612 5.27 -17.65 -16.14
CA GLY A 612 5.03 -17.66 -14.70
C GLY A 612 5.68 -18.84 -13.97
N GLY A 613 5.78 -18.69 -12.65
CA GLY A 613 6.15 -19.73 -11.71
C GLY A 613 5.40 -19.53 -10.40
N MET A 614 4.29 -20.25 -10.25
CA MET A 614 3.48 -20.35 -9.05
C MET A 614 3.85 -21.66 -8.32
N GLY A 615 3.95 -21.60 -6.99
CA GLY A 615 3.98 -22.76 -6.07
C GLY A 615 4.07 -22.21 -4.65
N GLY A 616 3.08 -22.37 -3.75
CA GLY A 616 2.49 -23.63 -3.29
C GLY A 616 3.54 -24.32 -2.41
N GLY A 617 3.55 -24.25 -1.08
CA GLY A 617 2.47 -24.47 -0.12
C GLY A 617 2.68 -25.86 0.50
N MET A 618 3.22 -25.97 1.72
CA MET A 618 3.18 -27.21 2.50
C MET A 618 3.29 -26.94 4.00
N GLY A 619 2.24 -27.30 4.74
CA GLY A 619 2.26 -27.41 6.19
C GLY A 619 3.04 -28.65 6.64
N GLY A 620 3.61 -28.57 7.84
CA GLY A 620 4.32 -29.67 8.49
C GLY A 620 4.10 -29.62 10.00
N MET A 621 3.68 -30.76 10.53
CA MET A 621 3.27 -31.04 11.90
C MET A 621 4.36 -30.81 12.96
N GLY A 622 3.89 -30.43 14.16
CA GLY A 622 4.21 -31.03 15.45
C GLY A 622 5.66 -31.41 15.79
N MET A 623 6.21 -30.75 16.81
CA MET A 623 6.89 -31.46 17.90
C MET A 623 6.75 -30.68 19.21
N GLY A 624 6.36 -31.41 20.24
CA GLY A 624 6.20 -30.89 21.59
C GLY A 624 7.54 -30.55 22.24
N GLY A 625 7.49 -29.53 23.10
CA GLY A 625 8.52 -29.19 24.06
C GLY A 625 7.85 -28.92 25.39
N MET A 626 7.62 -29.99 26.13
CA MET A 626 7.25 -29.97 27.54
C MET A 626 8.49 -29.53 28.33
N GLY A 627 8.39 -28.45 29.09
CA GLY A 627 9.49 -27.94 29.90
C GLY A 627 8.98 -26.89 30.87
N GLY A 628 8.48 -27.35 32.02
CA GLY A 628 8.07 -26.49 33.13
C GLY A 628 9.24 -25.76 33.77
N GLY A 629 8.96 -24.59 34.34
CA GLY A 629 9.93 -23.77 35.05
C GLY A 629 9.23 -22.63 35.78
N MET A 630 8.74 -22.96 36.98
CA MET A 630 8.17 -22.07 37.97
C MET A 630 9.27 -21.18 38.60
N GLY A 631 8.93 -19.92 38.91
CA GLY A 631 9.79 -18.96 39.62
C GLY A 631 10.01 -17.70 38.79
N GLY A 632 9.85 -16.47 39.28
CA GLY A 632 9.70 -15.96 40.62
C GLY A 632 9.45 -14.45 40.52
N MET A 633 8.98 -13.91 41.63
CA MET A 633 8.47 -12.57 41.86
C MET A 633 9.62 -11.56 42.14
N GLY A 634 9.38 -10.28 41.86
CA GLY A 634 10.17 -9.12 42.31
C GLY A 634 11.28 -8.67 41.34
N GLY A 635 11.59 -7.39 41.12
CA GLY A 635 11.21 -6.11 41.70
C GLY A 635 11.95 -5.02 40.87
N MET A 636 11.33 -3.87 40.64
CA MET A 636 11.78 -2.55 41.11
C MET A 636 13.23 -2.11 40.77
N GLY A 637 13.33 -0.97 40.07
CA GLY A 637 14.35 0.06 40.33
C GLY A 637 15.63 0.01 39.49
N GLY A 638 15.86 1.08 38.72
CA GLY A 638 17.09 1.36 37.98
C GLY A 638 16.85 2.33 36.84
#